data_AF-A0A7Y2CJ24-F1
#
_entry.id   AF-A0A7Y2CJ24-F1
#
_cell.length_a   1.000
_cell.length_b   1.000
_cell.length_c   1.000
_cell.angle_alpha   90.00
_cell.angle_beta   90.00
_cell.angle_gamma   90.00
#
_symmetry.space_group_name_H-M   'P 1'
#
loop_
_entity.id
_entity.type
_entity.pdbx_description
1 polymer ?
#
loop_
_entity_poly.entity_id
_entity_poly.type
_entity_poly.pdbx_seq_one_letter_code
_entity_poly.pdbx_strand_id
1 'polypeptide(L)'
;ILRGRKGVTVLERLDQPLACDLPLMREIRATLGKAMENGQDPRHPVYPELDTYESLGDAPALYSGSFGMGSRDLQPEGVVAAVENMLPDGKKKRLFYLSIDFLRDEPKTPKQAAYQGTIEEAYPDVKELALRGSENPNLMPENSITVRFHSVGGWGAITTGKNLAMTLFDLLGYHIKANPKYGSEKKGQPTTYYLSASPEPIRMNSEYFYVDVVLSPDPNVFQHTNALAGLKEGGVFIIQSDQPTPDQVWESIPVPFQKIIRDKELQVFSLDAFRIAREEASDSDLQLRMQGIAFQGAFFAASSVMEQAGLSDQELLDAIEAQLQEKFGSKGARVVEDNLRVVKRGFDEVARVPVGELSDPDVAGKAVGAEPDIPVMVKAQPKSAAPVTDIHRFWEQTGNFYARGMGNDNLTDPFIGLGVMPACSALFRDMTQIRCQHPEWNAEACTACGKCYTVCPDTAIPGLVNTVGQVFDTVVKRVRKAGHPVEHLPKAVRTLESKLRPMLAGAKDTDPVAEMLEEALEMTSADSGLDGEERQRLDAELELFRKELDDFPFALSRPYFGLPEKDRPGGGGLLSITVNPYTCKGCMECVEVCDDDALKPVTQTDESVQRLRDQWDFWLDLPTTPQDYIRIDNLEEGIGALETLLLDKKNYLSFTSGDGACLGCAEKTVMHLFVATIEALMTPRIEKHVAHINDLISRLEQHIQLKLVSEIQVGDSMKQALENPGEGDLTLAAIAERMERLGDARPIDPEWLRRTAGLVESLKNLRWKYTEGTTGTGRSSLGMINATGCSSVWGSTYPFNPYPFPWANHLFQDSPSMAMGVFEGHMAKMAEGFRAIRMAEMELDGGFDPEREQEFLTYFNWHQFTDEEWELCPPVVSVGGDGAMYDIGFQNLSRVMASGKPIKVLVLDTQVYSNTGGQACTSGFIGQVSDMAQYGKAIKGKEEPRKEIGLIGMAHRTTYILQSTIAQPGHMIEGFIQGLKARRPALFNLYTSCQPEHGIGDDMGSVQAKLAVESRAYPLFRYDPEAGKTPEECFDLEGNPAPDQDWPTYTLKYKQGRRDKEMTLPMTFADFAMTEVRFRKQFRIAPPDTWNDSMMPLAEFLDLPEDDREGRFPYIWSVDRKNELTRLLVAEPMVQSCEDRRDFWTMLRSLAGTNRKEPSRTEIEEDVRREISGRLAQSLLQLATGDGGGFEALLDPASGSAAPGEAGAPG
;
A
#
# COMPACT_ATOMS: atom_id res chain seq x y z
N ILE A 1 5.05 -41.36 33.70
CA ILE A 1 4.58 -39.97 33.97
C ILE A 1 3.11 -39.94 34.42
N LEU A 2 2.20 -40.59 33.70
CA LEU A 2 0.75 -40.52 33.92
C LEU A 2 0.23 -41.43 35.04
N ARG A 3 0.92 -42.55 35.32
CA ARG A 3 0.53 -43.52 36.36
C ARG A 3 0.41 -42.85 37.74
N GLY A 4 -0.70 -43.11 38.43
CA GLY A 4 -0.99 -42.55 39.77
C GLY A 4 -1.51 -41.12 39.78
N ARG A 5 -1.67 -40.46 38.62
CA ARG A 5 -2.31 -39.14 38.53
C ARG A 5 -3.84 -39.30 38.48
N LYS A 6 -4.57 -38.33 39.02
CA LYS A 6 -6.06 -38.32 39.01
C LYS A 6 -6.65 -37.56 37.83
N GLY A 7 -5.96 -36.51 37.40
CA GLY A 7 -6.32 -35.67 36.25
C GLY A 7 -5.04 -35.18 35.56
N VAL A 8 -5.09 -35.07 34.24
CA VAL A 8 -4.01 -34.59 33.40
C VAL A 8 -4.58 -33.69 32.32
N THR A 9 -4.08 -32.45 32.27
CA THR A 9 -4.33 -31.53 31.15
C THR A 9 -3.16 -31.61 30.18
N VAL A 10 -3.49 -31.72 28.90
CA VAL A 10 -2.56 -31.63 27.77
C VAL A 10 -2.82 -30.28 27.11
N LEU A 11 -1.82 -29.39 27.13
CA LEU A 11 -1.89 -28.09 26.48
C LEU A 11 -1.20 -28.16 25.12
N GLU A 12 -1.91 -27.79 24.06
CA GLU A 12 -1.42 -27.85 22.68
C GLU A 12 -1.48 -26.46 22.04
N ARG A 13 -0.40 -26.07 21.35
CA ARG A 13 -0.29 -24.75 20.71
C ARG A 13 -0.86 -24.75 19.30
N LEU A 14 -2.08 -25.27 19.15
CA LEU A 14 -2.82 -25.36 17.89
C LEU A 14 -4.30 -25.62 18.18
N ASP A 15 -5.13 -25.41 17.16
CA ASP A 15 -6.44 -26.03 17.07
C ASP A 15 -6.53 -26.78 15.74
N GLN A 16 -7.22 -27.91 15.75
CA GLN A 16 -7.48 -28.70 14.55
C GLN A 16 -9.00 -28.83 14.40
N PRO A 17 -9.63 -27.97 13.58
CA PRO A 17 -11.07 -27.99 13.39
C PRO A 17 -11.57 -29.38 13.01
N LEU A 18 -12.70 -29.78 13.60
CA LEU A 18 -13.35 -31.08 13.43
C LEU A 18 -12.61 -32.30 14.01
N ALA A 19 -11.41 -32.13 14.57
CA ALA A 19 -10.74 -33.22 15.28
C ALA A 19 -11.44 -33.51 16.61
N CYS A 20 -11.71 -34.80 16.91
CA CYS A 20 -12.31 -35.19 18.19
C CYS A 20 -11.34 -35.02 19.37
N ASP A 21 -10.05 -35.25 19.13
CA ASP A 21 -8.94 -34.99 20.05
C ASP A 21 -7.82 -34.29 19.26
N LEU A 22 -7.13 -33.37 19.91
CA LEU A 22 -5.95 -32.71 19.37
C LEU A 22 -4.77 -33.71 19.25
N PRO A 23 -3.77 -33.44 18.39
CA PRO A 23 -2.73 -34.42 18.04
C PRO A 23 -2.01 -35.05 19.24
N LEU A 24 -1.55 -34.27 20.20
CA LEU A 24 -0.81 -34.79 21.36
C LEU A 24 -1.75 -35.57 22.31
N MET A 25 -2.97 -35.07 22.51
CA MET A 25 -4.00 -35.79 23.26
C MET A 25 -4.29 -37.16 22.62
N ARG A 26 -4.40 -37.22 21.29
CA ARG A 26 -4.63 -38.46 20.55
C ARG A 26 -3.52 -39.47 20.78
N GLU A 27 -2.25 -39.04 20.70
CA GLU A 27 -1.09 -39.92 20.96
C GLU A 27 -1.06 -40.41 22.42
N ILE A 28 -1.41 -39.55 23.38
CA ILE A 28 -1.50 -39.92 24.80
C ILE A 28 -2.60 -40.95 25.03
N ARG A 29 -3.79 -40.75 24.45
CA ARG A 29 -4.90 -41.70 24.53
C ARG A 29 -4.54 -43.04 23.89
N ALA A 30 -3.90 -43.03 22.71
CA ALA A 30 -3.44 -44.24 22.05
C ALA A 30 -2.41 -45.01 22.90
N THR A 31 -1.47 -44.29 23.53
CA THR A 31 -0.47 -44.88 24.43
C THR A 31 -1.12 -45.48 25.68
N LEU A 32 -2.10 -44.80 26.27
CA LEU A 32 -2.88 -45.35 27.38
C LEU A 32 -3.71 -46.58 26.96
N GLY A 33 -4.26 -46.58 25.74
CA GLY A 33 -4.92 -47.76 25.17
C GLY A 33 -4.00 -48.98 25.14
N LYS A 34 -2.78 -48.82 24.61
CA LYS A 34 -1.75 -49.89 24.62
C LYS A 34 -1.37 -50.33 26.03
N ALA A 35 -1.25 -49.38 26.96
CA ALA A 35 -0.96 -49.66 28.37
C ALA A 35 -2.10 -50.42 29.07
N MET A 36 -3.34 -50.21 28.65
CA MET A 36 -4.50 -50.99 29.08
C MET A 36 -4.57 -52.37 28.43
N GLU A 37 -4.12 -52.54 27.18
CA GLU A 37 -4.00 -53.84 26.53
C GLU A 37 -3.04 -54.77 27.29
N ASN A 38 -1.94 -54.22 27.83
CA ASN A 38 -1.05 -54.97 28.73
C ASN A 38 -1.80 -55.54 29.96
N GLY A 39 -2.87 -54.87 30.42
CA GLY A 39 -3.69 -55.32 31.54
C GLY A 39 -4.54 -56.55 31.24
N GLN A 40 -4.70 -56.93 29.97
CA GLN A 40 -5.46 -58.13 29.57
C GLN A 40 -4.70 -59.43 29.88
N ASP A 41 -3.37 -59.43 29.70
CA ASP A 41 -2.47 -60.48 30.20
C ASP A 41 -1.23 -59.86 30.86
N PRO A 42 -1.32 -59.50 32.16
CA PRO A 42 -0.21 -58.88 32.87
C PRO A 42 1.05 -59.75 32.96
N ARG A 43 0.94 -61.06 32.70
CA ARG A 43 2.09 -61.98 32.72
C ARG A 43 2.87 -61.96 31.40
N HIS A 44 2.24 -61.55 30.30
CA HIS A 44 2.84 -61.43 28.97
C HIS A 44 2.39 -60.13 28.29
N PRO A 45 2.86 -58.96 28.75
CA PRO A 45 2.46 -57.68 28.19
C PRO A 45 2.83 -57.60 26.71
N VAL A 46 1.88 -57.16 25.88
CA VAL A 46 2.05 -56.97 24.42
C VAL A 46 3.05 -55.85 24.14
N TYR A 47 3.08 -54.83 24.99
CA TYR A 47 3.97 -53.66 24.92
C TYR A 47 4.79 -53.56 26.21
N PRO A 48 5.83 -54.39 26.40
CA PRO A 48 6.57 -54.50 27.66
C PRO A 48 7.30 -53.22 28.10
N GLU A 49 7.51 -52.28 27.19
CA GLU A 49 8.10 -50.96 27.44
C GLU A 49 7.13 -49.97 28.10
N LEU A 50 5.83 -50.28 28.14
CA LEU A 50 4.78 -49.44 28.73
C LEU A 50 4.34 -49.94 30.10
N ASP A 51 3.94 -49.01 30.96
CA ASP A 51 3.26 -49.34 32.22
C ASP A 51 2.00 -50.18 31.95
N THR A 52 1.65 -51.08 32.87
CA THR A 52 0.42 -51.89 32.78
C THR A 52 -0.70 -51.26 33.62
N TYR A 53 -1.87 -51.09 33.01
CA TYR A 53 -3.09 -50.59 33.65
C TYR A 53 -4.13 -51.71 33.69
N GLU A 54 -4.58 -52.11 34.89
CA GLU A 54 -5.46 -53.27 35.09
C GLU A 54 -6.95 -52.90 34.97
N SER A 55 -7.28 -51.62 35.18
CA SER A 55 -8.64 -51.09 35.07
C SER A 55 -8.69 -49.68 34.50
N LEU A 56 -9.86 -49.26 34.01
CA LEU A 56 -10.13 -47.87 33.61
C LEU A 56 -9.91 -46.87 34.75
N GLY A 57 -10.09 -47.30 36.01
CA GLY A 57 -9.88 -46.46 37.19
C GLY A 57 -8.40 -46.16 37.49
N ASP A 58 -7.49 -46.93 36.91
CA ASP A 58 -6.04 -46.71 37.06
C ASP A 58 -5.54 -45.57 36.16
N ALA A 59 -6.30 -45.24 35.10
CA ALA A 59 -5.97 -44.19 34.15
C ALA A 59 -6.47 -42.80 34.63
N PRO A 60 -5.66 -41.73 34.50
CA PRO A 60 -6.10 -40.38 34.85
C PRO A 60 -7.22 -39.88 33.93
N ALA A 61 -8.07 -39.00 34.45
CA ALA A 61 -8.95 -38.21 33.60
C ALA A 61 -8.13 -37.27 32.71
N LEU A 62 -8.34 -37.33 31.39
CA LEU A 62 -7.62 -36.47 30.44
C LEU A 62 -8.46 -35.25 30.03
N TYR A 63 -7.80 -34.10 29.94
CA TYR A 63 -8.37 -32.83 29.52
C TYR A 63 -7.46 -32.18 28.46
N SER A 64 -8.05 -31.60 27.43
CA SER A 64 -7.36 -31.01 26.28
C SER A 64 -7.55 -29.49 26.30
N GLY A 65 -6.46 -28.74 26.27
CA GLY A 65 -6.49 -27.28 26.23
C GLY A 65 -5.75 -26.75 25.02
N SER A 66 -6.38 -25.87 24.23
CA SER A 66 -5.71 -25.12 23.17
C SER A 66 -5.27 -23.75 23.69
N PHE A 67 -4.08 -23.30 23.29
CA PHE A 67 -3.54 -21.98 23.67
C PHE A 67 -2.53 -21.47 22.65
N GLY A 68 -2.11 -20.21 22.77
CA GLY A 68 -0.86 -19.75 22.13
C GLY A 68 -0.86 -19.64 20.60
N MET A 69 -2.01 -19.83 19.93
CA MET A 69 -2.15 -19.68 18.49
C MET A 69 -1.84 -18.25 18.06
N GLY A 70 -1.09 -18.08 16.97
CA GLY A 70 -0.66 -16.76 16.50
C GLY A 70 0.16 -15.97 17.52
N SER A 71 0.87 -16.66 18.43
CA SER A 71 1.59 -16.03 19.54
C SER A 71 0.71 -15.26 20.53
N ARG A 72 -0.59 -15.63 20.62
CA ARG A 72 -1.45 -15.18 21.70
C ARG A 72 -0.83 -15.55 23.05
N ASP A 73 -0.75 -14.58 23.94
CA ASP A 73 0.02 -14.74 25.16
C ASP A 73 -0.64 -15.70 26.16
N LEU A 74 0.16 -16.48 26.90
CA LEU A 74 -0.34 -17.35 27.99
C LEU A 74 0.13 -16.80 29.34
N GLN A 75 -0.76 -16.06 29.99
CA GLN A 75 -0.53 -15.56 31.34
C GLN A 75 -0.58 -16.69 32.39
N PRO A 76 0.07 -16.52 33.56
CA PRO A 76 -0.04 -17.45 34.70
C PRO A 76 -1.50 -17.81 35.04
N GLU A 77 -2.41 -16.85 34.91
CA GLU A 77 -3.86 -17.03 35.04
C GLU A 77 -4.41 -18.22 34.23
N GLY A 78 -3.99 -18.39 32.97
CA GLY A 78 -4.48 -19.47 32.12
C GLY A 78 -4.02 -20.85 32.59
N VAL A 79 -2.82 -20.93 33.17
CA VAL A 79 -2.30 -22.18 33.77
C VAL A 79 -3.07 -22.51 35.04
N VAL A 80 -3.37 -21.51 35.88
CA VAL A 80 -4.23 -21.67 37.05
C VAL A 80 -5.61 -22.18 36.63
N ALA A 81 -6.23 -21.57 35.62
CA ALA A 81 -7.53 -22.00 35.07
C ALA A 81 -7.54 -23.48 34.64
N ALA A 82 -6.48 -23.92 33.96
CA ALA A 82 -6.33 -25.30 33.52
C ALA A 82 -6.21 -26.29 34.69
N VAL A 83 -5.55 -25.89 35.78
CA VAL A 83 -5.44 -26.69 37.01
C VAL A 83 -6.78 -26.74 37.74
N GLU A 84 -7.42 -25.58 37.93
CA GLU A 84 -8.72 -25.46 38.61
C GLU A 84 -9.81 -26.27 37.91
N ASN A 85 -9.82 -26.28 36.57
CA ASN A 85 -10.73 -27.09 35.77
C ASN A 85 -10.63 -28.60 36.07
N MET A 86 -9.44 -29.10 36.43
CA MET A 86 -9.22 -30.51 36.76
C MET A 86 -9.59 -30.89 38.20
N LEU A 87 -9.78 -29.92 39.09
CA LEU A 87 -10.04 -30.19 40.50
C LEU A 87 -11.37 -30.95 40.69
N PRO A 88 -11.55 -31.67 41.82
CA PRO A 88 -12.77 -32.42 42.09
C PRO A 88 -14.06 -31.60 41.97
N ASP A 89 -14.02 -30.32 42.38
CA ASP A 89 -15.12 -29.36 42.31
C ASP A 89 -15.00 -28.39 41.13
N GLY A 90 -14.02 -28.62 40.24
CA GLY A 90 -13.80 -27.83 39.03
C GLY A 90 -14.84 -28.09 37.93
N LYS A 91 -14.81 -27.26 36.88
CA LYS A 91 -15.75 -27.35 35.75
C LYS A 91 -15.62 -28.64 34.91
N LYS A 92 -14.47 -29.33 34.98
CA LYS A 92 -14.15 -30.59 34.28
C LYS A 92 -14.42 -30.55 32.77
N LYS A 93 -14.24 -29.40 32.14
CA LYS A 93 -14.37 -29.24 30.68
C LYS A 93 -13.28 -30.04 29.98
N ARG A 94 -13.68 -30.96 29.10
CA ARG A 94 -12.76 -31.89 28.40
C ARG A 94 -11.96 -31.23 27.30
N LEU A 95 -12.55 -30.28 26.60
CA LEU A 95 -11.90 -29.43 25.61
C LEU A 95 -12.15 -27.97 26.02
N PHE A 96 -11.11 -27.15 26.01
CA PHE A 96 -11.19 -25.75 26.36
C PHE A 96 -10.07 -24.93 25.70
N TYR A 97 -10.23 -23.61 25.75
CA TYR A 97 -9.29 -22.62 25.23
C TYR A 97 -8.83 -21.71 26.37
N LEU A 98 -7.56 -21.31 26.30
CA LEU A 98 -6.95 -20.36 27.23
C LEU A 98 -6.58 -19.07 26.50
N SER A 99 -6.60 -17.94 27.24
CA SER A 99 -6.16 -16.61 26.76
C SER A 99 -7.03 -15.95 25.67
N ILE A 100 -8.19 -16.52 25.37
CA ILE A 100 -9.19 -15.96 24.47
C ILE A 100 -10.56 -15.97 25.15
N ASP A 101 -11.42 -15.04 24.75
CA ASP A 101 -12.82 -15.02 25.18
C ASP A 101 -13.72 -15.12 23.95
N PHE A 102 -14.76 -15.95 24.04
CA PHE A 102 -15.86 -15.97 23.06
C PHE A 102 -16.93 -14.94 23.44
N LEU A 103 -17.24 -14.85 24.74
CA LEU A 103 -18.17 -13.89 25.34
C LEU A 103 -17.59 -13.39 26.67
N ARG A 104 -17.79 -12.11 27.00
CA ARG A 104 -17.38 -11.51 28.29
C ARG A 104 -18.55 -11.38 29.24
N ASP A 105 -18.26 -11.51 30.54
CA ASP A 105 -19.22 -11.21 31.62
C ASP A 105 -19.61 -9.73 31.63
N GLU A 106 -18.62 -8.85 31.45
CA GLU A 106 -18.80 -7.40 31.39
C GLU A 106 -18.43 -6.88 29.99
N PRO A 107 -19.42 -6.61 29.12
CA PRO A 107 -19.18 -5.97 27.83
C PRO A 107 -18.58 -4.58 28.01
N LYS A 108 -17.67 -4.18 27.11
CA LYS A 108 -17.03 -2.86 27.12
C LYS A 108 -17.95 -1.74 26.65
N THR A 109 -18.97 -2.05 25.83
CA THR A 109 -19.95 -1.08 25.31
C THR A 109 -21.35 -1.70 25.25
N PRO A 110 -22.43 -0.88 25.27
CA PRO A 110 -23.80 -1.36 25.06
C PRO A 110 -23.99 -2.07 23.71
N LYS A 111 -23.32 -1.60 22.66
CA LYS A 111 -23.32 -2.24 21.33
C LYS A 111 -22.68 -3.63 21.36
N GLN A 112 -21.56 -3.77 22.10
CA GLN A 112 -20.93 -5.07 22.31
C GLN A 112 -21.85 -6.01 23.10
N ALA A 113 -22.59 -5.52 24.09
CA ALA A 113 -23.55 -6.34 24.84
C ALA A 113 -24.63 -6.92 23.93
N ALA A 114 -25.22 -6.09 23.05
CA ALA A 114 -26.20 -6.55 22.06
C ALA A 114 -25.61 -7.61 21.11
N TYR A 115 -24.37 -7.38 20.64
CA TYR A 115 -23.68 -8.32 19.75
C TYR A 115 -23.33 -9.65 20.43
N GLN A 116 -22.88 -9.63 21.69
CA GLN A 116 -22.67 -10.85 22.46
C GLN A 116 -23.97 -11.65 22.61
N GLY A 117 -25.12 -10.96 22.78
CA GLY A 117 -26.42 -11.61 22.85
C GLY A 117 -26.77 -12.38 21.57
N THR A 118 -26.43 -11.86 20.39
CA THR A 118 -26.68 -12.56 19.12
C THR A 118 -25.76 -13.78 18.95
N ILE A 119 -24.52 -13.71 19.43
CA ILE A 119 -23.60 -14.85 19.44
C ILE A 119 -24.10 -15.93 20.40
N GLU A 120 -24.53 -15.56 21.61
CA GLU A 120 -25.05 -16.50 22.62
C GLU A 120 -26.32 -17.21 22.14
N GLU A 121 -27.20 -16.49 21.43
CA GLU A 121 -28.40 -17.07 20.81
C GLU A 121 -28.05 -18.08 19.71
N ALA A 122 -27.08 -17.76 18.85
CA ALA A 122 -26.65 -18.62 17.74
C ALA A 122 -25.79 -19.82 18.20
N TYR A 123 -25.00 -19.63 19.25
CA TYR A 123 -24.09 -20.63 19.81
C TYR A 123 -24.26 -20.73 21.34
N PRO A 124 -25.35 -21.37 21.80
CA PRO A 124 -25.54 -21.66 23.22
C PRO A 124 -24.33 -22.46 23.72
N ASP A 125 -23.77 -22.08 24.87
CA ASP A 125 -22.59 -22.69 25.50
C ASP A 125 -21.21 -22.30 24.95
N VAL A 126 -21.09 -21.44 23.92
CA VAL A 126 -19.78 -21.04 23.37
C VAL A 126 -18.87 -20.37 24.40
N LYS A 127 -19.46 -19.63 25.35
CA LYS A 127 -18.76 -19.02 26.48
C LYS A 127 -18.00 -20.03 27.33
N GLU A 128 -18.54 -21.24 27.46
CA GLU A 128 -18.00 -22.27 28.35
C GLU A 128 -16.74 -22.93 27.79
N LEU A 129 -16.41 -22.68 26.52
CA LEU A 129 -15.18 -23.15 25.88
C LEU A 129 -13.94 -22.38 26.35
N ALA A 130 -14.10 -21.14 26.80
CA ALA A 130 -13.00 -20.35 27.36
C ALA A 130 -12.90 -20.57 28.88
N LEU A 131 -11.67 -20.72 29.38
CA LEU A 131 -11.41 -20.77 30.82
C LEU A 131 -10.58 -19.56 31.28
N ARG A 132 -10.99 -19.03 32.44
CA ARG A 132 -10.32 -17.96 33.19
C ARG A 132 -9.98 -18.47 34.58
N GLY A 133 -8.82 -18.05 35.08
CA GLY A 133 -8.31 -18.49 36.38
C GLY A 133 -8.84 -17.59 37.49
N SER A 134 -8.82 -18.07 38.73
CA SER A 134 -9.22 -17.25 39.89
C SER A 134 -8.27 -16.07 40.17
N GLU A 135 -7.01 -16.17 39.74
CA GLU A 135 -5.96 -15.18 39.99
C GLU A 135 -4.92 -15.15 38.87
N ASN A 136 -4.19 -14.02 38.76
CA ASN A 136 -3.01 -13.88 37.89
C ASN A 136 -1.76 -13.53 38.74
N PRO A 137 -1.09 -14.51 39.36
CA PRO A 137 -0.01 -14.23 40.30
C PRO A 137 1.24 -13.67 39.60
N ASN A 138 1.94 -12.75 40.25
CA ASN A 138 3.26 -12.31 39.81
C ASN A 138 4.32 -13.38 40.15
N LEU A 139 4.87 -14.03 39.13
CA LEU A 139 5.87 -15.10 39.27
C LEU A 139 7.31 -14.62 39.04
N MET A 140 7.56 -13.30 39.07
CA MET A 140 8.91 -12.77 39.03
C MET A 140 9.67 -13.06 40.33
N PRO A 141 10.99 -13.36 40.27
CA PRO A 141 11.79 -13.49 41.48
C PRO A 141 11.86 -12.18 42.29
N GLU A 142 12.15 -12.28 43.58
CA GLU A 142 12.38 -11.11 44.42
C GLU A 142 13.54 -10.26 43.89
N ASN A 143 13.48 -8.94 44.12
CA ASN A 143 14.45 -7.96 43.62
C ASN A 143 14.64 -7.95 42.09
N SER A 144 13.67 -8.47 41.32
CA SER A 144 13.64 -8.28 39.88
C SER A 144 13.17 -6.88 39.50
N ILE A 145 13.62 -6.40 38.36
CA ILE A 145 13.05 -5.22 37.70
C ILE A 145 12.45 -5.60 36.35
N THR A 146 11.25 -5.11 36.08
CA THR A 146 10.52 -5.26 34.81
C THR A 146 10.35 -3.89 34.16
N VAL A 147 10.76 -3.78 32.90
CA VAL A 147 10.78 -2.53 32.14
C VAL A 147 9.99 -2.70 30.85
N ARG A 148 9.15 -1.72 30.53
CA ARG A 148 8.43 -1.66 29.24
C ARG A 148 8.73 -0.35 28.53
N PHE A 149 9.03 -0.42 27.23
CA PHE A 149 9.24 0.75 26.39
C PHE A 149 8.05 0.91 25.45
N HIS A 150 7.58 2.14 25.26
CA HIS A 150 6.65 2.53 24.20
C HIS A 150 7.33 3.53 23.27
N SER A 151 7.53 3.14 22.01
CA SER A 151 8.28 3.94 21.04
C SER A 151 7.66 3.80 19.66
N VAL A 152 8.28 4.38 18.64
CA VAL A 152 7.86 4.29 17.24
C VAL A 152 8.90 3.50 16.43
N GLY A 153 8.45 2.65 15.51
CA GLY A 153 9.29 1.89 14.61
C GLY A 153 10.21 2.82 13.81
N GLY A 154 11.52 2.61 13.93
CA GLY A 154 12.56 3.47 13.35
C GLY A 154 13.30 4.35 14.36
N TRP A 155 12.79 4.55 15.58
CA TRP A 155 13.37 5.45 16.60
C TRP A 155 14.40 4.78 17.53
N GLY A 156 14.88 3.58 17.19
CA GLY A 156 15.98 2.93 17.91
C GLY A 156 15.62 2.25 19.24
N ALA A 157 14.33 2.04 19.54
CA ALA A 157 13.86 1.37 20.77
C ALA A 157 14.51 0.00 21.03
N ILE A 158 14.68 -0.82 19.98
CA ILE A 158 15.32 -2.15 20.09
C ILE A 158 16.78 -2.02 20.49
N THR A 159 17.51 -1.13 19.82
CA THR A 159 18.93 -0.91 20.09
C THR A 159 19.13 -0.45 21.53
N THR A 160 18.25 0.45 21.98
CA THR A 160 18.20 0.94 23.35
C THR A 160 17.90 -0.17 24.34
N GLY A 161 16.84 -0.95 24.12
CA GLY A 161 16.47 -2.07 24.99
C GLY A 161 17.56 -3.15 25.06
N LYS A 162 18.26 -3.42 23.95
CA LYS A 162 19.43 -4.32 23.92
C LYS A 162 20.63 -3.74 24.67
N ASN A 163 20.90 -2.44 24.53
CA ASN A 163 21.98 -1.78 25.29
C ASN A 163 21.69 -1.84 26.79
N LEU A 164 20.48 -1.44 27.20
CA LEU A 164 20.08 -1.49 28.61
C LEU A 164 20.15 -2.93 29.18
N ALA A 165 19.67 -3.91 28.41
CA ALA A 165 19.78 -5.33 28.78
C ALA A 165 21.22 -5.76 29.04
N MET A 166 22.14 -5.43 28.13
CA MET A 166 23.55 -5.76 28.28
C MET A 166 24.17 -5.01 29.46
N THR A 167 23.86 -3.72 29.65
CA THR A 167 24.39 -2.95 30.78
C THR A 167 23.95 -3.55 32.12
N LEU A 168 22.69 -3.98 32.25
CA LEU A 168 22.21 -4.65 33.47
C LEU A 168 22.90 -6.01 33.70
N PHE A 169 23.22 -6.74 32.64
CA PHE A 169 23.98 -7.99 32.73
C PHE A 169 25.43 -7.75 33.16
N ASP A 170 26.13 -6.84 32.49
CA ASP A 170 27.55 -6.57 32.72
C ASP A 170 27.80 -5.92 34.10
N LEU A 171 26.91 -5.01 34.52
CA LEU A 171 27.04 -4.24 35.76
C LEU A 171 26.60 -5.04 36.99
N LEU A 172 25.49 -5.78 36.90
CA LEU A 172 24.84 -6.42 38.07
C LEU A 172 24.94 -7.95 38.07
N GLY A 173 25.39 -8.56 36.98
CA GLY A 173 25.40 -10.03 36.81
C GLY A 173 23.99 -10.63 36.73
N TYR A 174 22.97 -9.83 36.43
CA TYR A 174 21.57 -10.26 36.44
C TYR A 174 21.24 -11.17 35.27
N HIS A 175 20.32 -12.10 35.50
CA HIS A 175 19.64 -12.84 34.43
C HIS A 175 18.69 -11.90 33.69
N ILE A 176 18.84 -11.81 32.38
CA ILE A 176 18.06 -10.92 31.53
C ILE A 176 17.10 -11.71 30.64
N LYS A 177 15.88 -11.18 30.50
CA LYS A 177 14.93 -11.62 29.48
C LYS A 177 14.34 -10.42 28.76
N ALA A 178 14.35 -10.47 27.44
CA ALA A 178 13.77 -9.43 26.59
C ALA A 178 12.80 -10.04 25.57
N ASN A 179 11.68 -9.37 25.36
CA ASN A 179 10.66 -9.77 24.40
C ASN A 179 10.18 -8.53 23.63
N PRO A 180 10.84 -8.15 22.52
CA PRO A 180 10.41 -7.03 21.70
C PRO A 180 9.13 -7.38 20.92
N LYS A 181 8.17 -6.46 20.90
CA LYS A 181 6.93 -6.56 20.13
C LYS A 181 6.94 -5.54 18.99
N TYR A 182 6.82 -6.07 17.79
CA TYR A 182 6.80 -5.30 16.56
C TYR A 182 5.37 -5.19 16.04
N GLY A 183 5.04 -4.05 15.44
CA GLY A 183 3.99 -4.03 14.43
C GLY A 183 4.44 -4.81 13.20
N SER A 184 3.50 -5.19 12.35
CA SER A 184 3.82 -5.76 11.02
C SER A 184 4.48 -4.75 10.08
N GLU A 185 4.37 -3.47 10.39
CA GLU A 185 4.92 -2.37 9.60
C GLU A 185 6.37 -2.08 10.01
N LYS A 186 7.21 -1.79 9.02
CA LYS A 186 8.65 -1.60 9.24
C LYS A 186 9.03 -0.29 9.93
N LYS A 187 8.28 0.79 9.68
CA LYS A 187 8.58 2.14 10.16
C LYS A 187 7.28 2.88 10.45
N GLY A 188 7.25 3.71 11.49
CA GLY A 188 6.13 4.62 11.79
C GLY A 188 5.03 4.07 12.72
N GLN A 189 5.06 2.78 13.11
CA GLN A 189 4.09 2.25 14.09
C GLN A 189 4.58 2.30 15.53
N PRO A 190 3.66 2.45 16.49
CA PRO A 190 3.93 2.13 17.88
C PRO A 190 4.54 0.74 18.04
N THR A 191 5.65 0.65 18.76
CA THR A 191 6.35 -0.58 19.12
C THR A 191 6.51 -0.63 20.64
N THR A 192 6.37 -1.84 21.18
CA THR A 192 6.51 -2.08 22.61
C THR A 192 7.70 -3.01 22.85
N TYR A 193 8.61 -2.66 23.75
CA TYR A 193 9.73 -3.53 24.14
C TYR A 193 9.56 -3.95 25.59
N TYR A 194 9.63 -5.25 25.87
CA TYR A 194 9.62 -5.78 27.24
C TYR A 194 11.01 -6.24 27.63
N LEU A 195 11.44 -5.87 28.84
CA LEU A 195 12.69 -6.27 29.45
C LEU A 195 12.44 -6.66 30.90
N SER A 196 13.14 -7.66 31.39
CA SER A 196 13.24 -7.93 32.81
C SER A 196 14.65 -8.35 33.16
N ALA A 197 15.11 -7.93 34.32
CA ALA A 197 16.38 -8.32 34.89
C ALA A 197 16.17 -8.80 36.33
N SER A 198 16.85 -9.88 36.71
CA SER A 198 16.71 -10.46 38.05
C SER A 198 17.99 -11.13 38.51
N PRO A 199 18.29 -11.15 39.82
CA PRO A 199 19.40 -11.94 40.36
C PRO A 199 19.21 -13.46 40.19
N GLU A 200 17.98 -13.94 39.94
CA GLU A 200 17.67 -15.36 39.74
C GLU A 200 17.14 -15.65 38.33
N PRO A 201 17.21 -16.92 37.85
CA PRO A 201 16.68 -17.29 36.55
C PRO A 201 15.17 -17.00 36.38
N ILE A 202 14.83 -16.18 35.37
CA ILE A 202 13.46 -15.77 35.06
C ILE A 202 12.74 -16.88 34.28
N ARG A 203 11.68 -17.46 34.87
CA ARG A 203 10.88 -18.54 34.25
C ARG A 203 9.64 -18.05 33.50
N MET A 204 9.19 -16.83 33.76
CA MET A 204 8.01 -16.26 33.10
C MET A 204 8.27 -16.06 31.61
N ASN A 205 7.36 -16.50 30.74
CA ASN A 205 7.48 -16.44 29.28
C ASN A 205 6.21 -15.89 28.63
N SER A 206 5.81 -14.70 29.08
CA SER A 206 4.60 -13.99 28.67
C SER A 206 4.86 -12.48 28.66
N GLU A 207 3.91 -11.68 28.15
CA GLU A 207 3.94 -10.23 28.37
C GLU A 207 3.85 -9.92 29.86
N TYR A 208 4.54 -8.88 30.33
CA TYR A 208 4.51 -8.52 31.75
C TYR A 208 3.21 -7.80 32.11
N PHE A 209 2.37 -8.48 32.87
CA PHE A 209 1.16 -7.88 33.46
C PHE A 209 1.48 -6.87 34.55
N TYR A 210 2.58 -7.10 35.30
CA TYR A 210 3.10 -6.21 36.32
C TYR A 210 4.42 -5.61 35.85
N VAL A 211 4.51 -4.28 35.79
CA VAL A 211 5.68 -3.53 35.31
C VAL A 211 6.17 -2.58 36.41
N ASP A 212 7.49 -2.46 36.57
CA ASP A 212 8.12 -1.55 37.55
C ASP A 212 8.42 -0.17 36.93
N VAL A 213 8.92 -0.18 35.69
CA VAL A 213 9.32 1.04 34.97
C VAL A 213 8.77 1.05 33.55
N VAL A 214 8.15 2.16 33.14
CA VAL A 214 7.75 2.39 31.75
C VAL A 214 8.52 3.57 31.17
N LEU A 215 9.15 3.36 30.03
CA LEU A 215 9.87 4.38 29.26
C LEU A 215 9.10 4.70 27.98
N SER A 216 8.87 5.98 27.70
CA SER A 216 8.16 6.42 26.50
C SER A 216 8.97 7.44 25.71
N PRO A 217 9.89 6.97 24.82
CA PRO A 217 10.46 7.83 23.79
C PRO A 217 9.44 8.45 22.84
N ASP A 218 8.24 7.87 22.75
CA ASP A 218 7.13 8.45 22.01
C ASP A 218 6.42 9.55 22.83
N PRO A 219 6.41 10.82 22.37
CA PRO A 219 5.68 11.90 23.06
C PRO A 219 4.15 11.74 22.93
N ASN A 220 3.68 11.03 21.90
CA ASN A 220 2.25 10.89 21.59
C ASN A 220 1.63 9.59 22.15
N VAL A 221 2.31 8.91 23.08
CA VAL A 221 1.94 7.57 23.54
C VAL A 221 0.48 7.45 24.01
N PHE A 222 -0.05 8.48 24.67
CA PHE A 222 -1.41 8.50 25.19
C PHE A 222 -2.50 8.73 24.14
N GLN A 223 -2.12 9.02 22.88
CA GLN A 223 -3.04 9.17 21.75
C GLN A 223 -3.39 7.83 21.09
N HIS A 224 -2.61 6.78 21.32
CA HIS A 224 -2.83 5.46 20.71
C HIS A 224 -2.75 4.27 21.68
N THR A 225 -2.18 4.42 22.88
CA THR A 225 -2.09 3.31 23.84
C THR A 225 -2.20 3.73 25.31
N ASN A 226 -2.61 2.80 26.17
CA ASN A 226 -2.54 2.98 27.62
C ASN A 226 -1.13 2.60 28.12
N ALA A 227 -0.22 3.57 28.13
CA ALA A 227 1.17 3.36 28.57
C ALA A 227 1.31 2.89 30.04
N LEU A 228 0.32 3.18 30.87
CA LEU A 228 0.33 2.92 32.32
C LEU A 228 -0.27 1.56 32.70
N ALA A 229 -0.81 0.81 31.73
CA ALA A 229 -1.44 -0.49 31.97
C ALA A 229 -0.45 -1.47 32.60
N GLY A 230 -0.77 -2.01 33.78
CA GLY A 230 0.11 -2.95 34.48
C GLY A 230 1.27 -2.32 35.27
N LEU A 231 1.45 -1.00 35.22
CA LEU A 231 2.44 -0.32 36.08
C LEU A 231 1.98 -0.46 37.54
N LYS A 232 2.91 -0.90 38.40
CA LYS A 232 2.68 -1.10 39.84
C LYS A 232 2.44 0.24 40.55
N GLU A 233 1.80 0.18 41.71
CA GLU A 233 1.68 1.32 42.61
C GLU A 233 3.08 1.83 43.00
N GLY A 234 3.29 3.15 42.96
CA GLY A 234 4.60 3.78 43.15
C GLY A 234 5.59 3.59 41.99
N GLY A 235 5.18 2.94 40.89
CA GLY A 235 6.02 2.66 39.72
C GLY A 235 6.45 3.91 38.95
N VAL A 236 7.47 3.77 38.11
CA VAL A 236 8.12 4.90 37.41
C VAL A 236 7.66 4.98 35.96
N PHE A 237 7.29 6.18 35.52
CA PHE A 237 6.98 6.50 34.13
C PHE A 237 7.86 7.65 33.63
N ILE A 238 8.60 7.44 32.55
CA ILE A 238 9.49 8.45 31.94
C ILE A 238 8.98 8.75 30.52
N ILE A 239 8.67 10.01 30.21
CA ILE A 239 8.11 10.42 28.91
C ILE A 239 9.00 11.42 28.17
N GLN A 240 9.05 11.29 26.84
CA GLN A 240 9.64 12.28 25.94
C GLN A 240 8.76 13.52 25.90
N SER A 241 9.33 14.69 26.15
CA SER A 241 8.60 15.96 26.00
C SER A 241 9.53 17.10 25.63
N ASP A 242 9.08 17.95 24.73
CA ASP A 242 9.71 19.22 24.35
C ASP A 242 9.12 20.42 25.12
N GLN A 243 8.24 20.17 26.09
CA GLN A 243 7.64 21.22 26.90
C GLN A 243 8.70 21.91 27.77
N PRO A 244 8.71 23.25 27.83
CA PRO A 244 9.70 24.02 28.58
C PRO A 244 9.77 23.72 30.09
N THR A 245 8.66 23.33 30.73
CA THR A 245 8.61 23.08 32.17
C THR A 245 7.88 21.77 32.53
N PRO A 246 8.25 21.10 33.65
CA PRO A 246 7.55 19.90 34.10
C PRO A 246 6.06 20.09 34.40
N ASP A 247 5.63 21.29 34.80
CA ASP A 247 4.21 21.60 35.02
C ASP A 247 3.41 21.53 33.70
N GLN A 248 3.98 22.04 32.59
CA GLN A 248 3.37 21.96 31.27
C GLN A 248 3.31 20.51 30.75
N VAL A 249 4.28 19.67 31.12
CA VAL A 249 4.22 18.24 30.85
C VAL A 249 3.00 17.62 31.56
N TRP A 250 2.78 17.93 32.84
CA TRP A 250 1.61 17.43 33.57
C TRP A 250 0.29 17.84 32.90
N GLU A 251 0.17 19.12 32.51
CA GLU A 251 -1.00 19.67 31.82
C GLU A 251 -1.27 18.98 30.48
N SER A 252 -0.22 18.58 29.76
CA SER A 252 -0.35 17.87 28.48
C SER A 252 -0.88 16.43 28.61
N ILE A 253 -0.73 15.79 29.77
CA ILE A 253 -1.18 14.41 29.99
C ILE A 253 -2.72 14.37 30.08
N PRO A 254 -3.41 13.48 29.32
CA PRO A 254 -4.87 13.42 29.38
C PRO A 254 -5.41 13.07 30.77
N VAL A 255 -6.53 13.71 31.15
CA VAL A 255 -7.16 13.60 32.49
C VAL A 255 -7.38 12.15 32.98
N PRO A 256 -7.81 11.18 32.16
CA PRO A 256 -7.94 9.79 32.62
C PRO A 256 -6.61 9.18 33.09
N PHE A 257 -5.50 9.52 32.45
CA PHE A 257 -4.18 9.05 32.84
C PHE A 257 -3.62 9.82 34.04
N GLN A 258 -3.91 11.13 34.16
CA GLN A 258 -3.62 11.89 35.38
C GLN A 258 -4.28 11.26 36.61
N LYS A 259 -5.54 10.82 36.49
CA LYS A 259 -6.24 10.08 37.57
C LYS A 259 -5.51 8.79 37.93
N ILE A 260 -5.10 7.98 36.94
CA ILE A 260 -4.35 6.75 37.19
C ILE A 260 -3.01 7.05 37.88
N ILE A 261 -2.29 8.08 37.43
CA ILE A 261 -1.01 8.51 38.02
C ILE A 261 -1.19 8.85 39.49
N ARG A 262 -2.21 9.64 39.81
CA ARG A 262 -2.49 10.03 41.19
C ARG A 262 -2.96 8.86 42.04
N ASP A 263 -3.94 8.09 41.56
CA ASP A 263 -4.58 7.03 42.33
C ASP A 263 -3.65 5.83 42.60
N LYS A 264 -2.62 5.63 41.75
CA LYS A 264 -1.55 4.64 41.96
C LYS A 264 -0.24 5.24 42.48
N GLU A 265 -0.24 6.52 42.85
CA GLU A 265 0.94 7.24 43.34
C GLU A 265 2.18 7.07 42.43
N LEU A 266 1.98 7.10 41.11
CA LEU A 266 3.05 6.87 40.13
C LEU A 266 4.07 8.03 40.12
N GLN A 267 5.34 7.69 39.91
CA GLN A 267 6.41 8.66 39.78
C GLN A 267 6.62 9.00 38.31
N VAL A 268 6.32 10.24 37.92
CA VAL A 268 6.42 10.70 36.53
C VAL A 268 7.67 11.56 36.34
N PHE A 269 8.41 11.28 35.28
CA PHE A 269 9.60 12.01 34.85
C PHE A 269 9.49 12.38 33.38
N SER A 270 10.13 13.49 33.00
CA SER A 270 10.17 13.99 31.62
C SER A 270 11.61 14.21 31.18
N LEU A 271 11.88 14.01 29.89
CA LEU A 271 13.17 14.24 29.26
C LEU A 271 12.96 14.74 27.83
N ASP A 272 13.74 15.74 27.41
CA ASP A 272 13.83 16.13 26.00
C ASP A 272 14.99 15.40 25.31
N ALA A 273 14.81 14.10 25.07
CA ALA A 273 15.81 13.25 24.43
C ALA A 273 16.06 13.63 22.96
N PHE A 274 15.08 14.21 22.27
CA PHE A 274 15.25 14.71 20.90
C PHE A 274 16.22 15.88 20.85
N ARG A 275 16.09 16.86 21.75
CA ARG A 275 17.04 17.96 21.85
C ARG A 275 18.43 17.48 22.21
N ILE A 276 18.56 16.61 23.23
CA ILE A 276 19.86 16.05 23.63
C ILE A 276 20.52 15.34 22.45
N ALA A 277 19.80 14.47 21.75
CA ALA A 277 20.34 13.73 20.64
C ALA A 277 20.72 14.64 19.46
N ARG A 278 19.91 15.67 19.15
CA ARG A 278 20.19 16.63 18.08
C ARG A 278 21.42 17.50 18.35
N GLU A 279 21.62 17.89 19.61
CA GLU A 279 22.77 18.72 20.02
C GLU A 279 24.08 17.91 20.05
N GLU A 280 24.04 16.62 20.37
CA GLU A 280 25.24 15.77 20.51
C GLU A 280 25.59 14.95 19.25
N ALA A 281 24.63 14.60 18.41
CA ALA A 281 24.87 13.72 17.27
C ALA A 281 25.67 14.40 16.15
N SER A 282 26.76 13.76 15.75
CA SER A 282 27.64 14.20 14.67
C SER A 282 27.16 13.79 13.26
N ASP A 283 26.11 12.97 13.17
CA ASP A 283 25.45 12.50 11.95
C ASP A 283 23.92 12.60 12.10
N SER A 284 23.24 13.08 11.07
CA SER A 284 21.77 13.22 11.05
C SER A 284 21.07 11.88 11.23
N ASP A 285 21.65 10.79 10.72
CA ASP A 285 21.09 9.44 10.85
C ASP A 285 21.15 8.90 12.28
N LEU A 286 22.03 9.47 13.11
CA LEU A 286 22.20 9.07 14.51
C LEU A 286 21.27 9.84 15.44
N GLN A 287 20.80 11.03 15.08
CA GLN A 287 19.94 11.87 15.92
C GLN A 287 18.72 11.10 16.44
N LEU A 288 17.97 10.46 15.54
CA LEU A 288 16.77 9.69 15.90
C LEU A 288 17.08 8.42 16.71
N ARG A 289 18.29 7.87 16.63
CA ARG A 289 18.68 6.65 17.36
C ARG A 289 19.30 6.95 18.72
N MET A 290 19.98 8.09 18.86
CA MET A 290 20.64 8.51 20.08
C MET A 290 19.65 8.98 21.15
N GLN A 291 18.41 9.37 20.79
CA GLN A 291 17.37 9.68 21.78
C GLN A 291 17.16 8.54 22.78
N GLY A 292 17.19 7.28 22.33
CA GLY A 292 16.99 6.14 23.21
C GLY A 292 18.14 5.93 24.20
N ILE A 293 19.35 6.36 23.83
CA ILE A 293 20.52 6.35 24.72
C ILE A 293 20.35 7.38 25.85
N ALA A 294 19.69 8.52 25.58
CA ALA A 294 19.33 9.46 26.64
C ALA A 294 18.32 8.83 27.64
N PHE A 295 17.35 8.06 27.13
CA PHE A 295 16.42 7.29 27.98
C PHE A 295 17.10 6.21 28.84
N GLN A 296 18.22 5.66 28.38
CA GLN A 296 19.03 4.75 29.20
C GLN A 296 19.62 5.48 30.42
N GLY A 297 20.11 6.70 30.25
CA GLY A 297 20.56 7.55 31.37
C GLY A 297 19.41 7.87 32.34
N ALA A 298 18.27 8.32 31.81
CA ALA A 298 17.09 8.64 32.61
C ALA A 298 16.54 7.43 33.40
N PHE A 299 16.61 6.23 32.82
CA PHE A 299 16.23 5.00 33.52
C PHE A 299 17.04 4.78 34.80
N PHE A 300 18.37 4.96 34.77
CA PHE A 300 19.20 4.77 35.95
C PHE A 300 18.98 5.86 37.00
N ALA A 301 18.76 7.11 36.57
CA ALA A 301 18.47 8.23 37.47
C ALA A 301 17.12 8.11 38.20
N ALA A 302 16.08 7.62 37.50
CA ALA A 302 14.71 7.61 38.02
C ALA A 302 14.28 6.26 38.63
N SER A 303 14.91 5.14 38.27
CA SER A 303 14.56 3.82 38.80
C SER A 303 15.29 3.49 40.11
N SER A 304 14.78 2.51 40.85
CA SER A 304 15.40 2.03 42.09
C SER A 304 16.65 1.15 41.90
N VAL A 305 17.11 0.93 40.65
CA VAL A 305 18.19 -0.03 40.35
C VAL A 305 19.50 0.35 41.02
N MET A 306 19.89 1.62 40.94
CA MET A 306 21.15 2.09 41.54
C MET A 306 21.14 1.98 43.06
N GLU A 307 20.02 2.34 43.69
CA GLU A 307 19.83 2.22 45.13
C GLU A 307 19.87 0.76 45.59
N GLN A 308 19.17 -0.13 44.89
CA GLN A 308 19.15 -1.57 45.20
C GLN A 308 20.52 -2.23 45.03
N ALA A 309 21.29 -1.80 44.03
CA ALA A 309 22.63 -2.32 43.75
C ALA A 309 23.74 -1.67 44.59
N GLY A 310 23.45 -0.55 45.26
CA GLY A 310 24.45 0.22 46.02
C GLY A 310 25.54 0.87 45.14
N LEU A 311 25.19 1.24 43.90
CA LEU A 311 26.12 1.80 42.92
C LEU A 311 26.26 3.32 43.04
N SER A 312 27.46 3.83 42.81
CA SER A 312 27.72 5.26 42.61
C SER A 312 27.55 5.68 41.14
N ASP A 313 27.29 6.97 40.92
CA ASP A 313 27.17 7.57 39.58
C ASP A 313 28.41 7.30 38.71
N GLN A 314 29.61 7.32 39.32
CA GLN A 314 30.86 7.08 38.61
C GLN A 314 31.00 5.63 38.15
N GLU A 315 30.65 4.65 39.00
CA GLU A 315 30.71 3.23 38.64
C GLU A 315 29.76 2.88 37.49
N LEU A 316 28.59 3.53 37.43
CA LEU A 316 27.65 3.39 36.32
C LEU A 316 28.25 3.95 35.01
N LEU A 317 28.78 5.17 35.05
CA LEU A 317 29.32 5.83 33.86
C LEU A 317 30.55 5.08 33.31
N ASP A 318 31.43 4.60 34.18
CA ASP A 318 32.62 3.81 33.78
C ASP A 318 32.22 2.50 33.09
N ALA A 319 31.19 1.81 33.60
CA ALA A 319 30.68 0.59 33.00
C ALA A 319 30.04 0.83 31.62
N ILE A 320 29.27 1.91 31.49
CA ILE A 320 28.68 2.33 30.22
C ILE A 320 29.76 2.71 29.20
N GLU A 321 30.79 3.44 29.62
CA GLU A 321 31.93 3.79 28.75
C GLU A 321 32.66 2.54 28.25
N ALA A 322 32.96 1.58 29.13
CA ALA A 322 33.61 0.32 28.75
C ALA A 322 32.78 -0.45 27.69
N GLN A 323 31.46 -0.52 27.87
CA GLN A 323 30.55 -1.15 26.92
C GLN A 323 30.50 -0.42 25.57
N LEU A 324 30.39 0.92 25.60
CA LEU A 324 30.38 1.73 24.38
C LEU A 324 31.71 1.61 23.62
N GLN A 325 32.84 1.51 24.34
CA GLN A 325 34.16 1.31 23.76
C GLN A 325 34.29 -0.05 23.06
N GLU A 326 33.82 -1.13 23.68
CA GLU A 326 33.81 -2.47 23.05
C GLU A 326 32.98 -2.47 21.76
N LYS A 327 31.81 -1.83 21.79
CA LYS A 327 30.84 -1.88 20.69
C LYS A 327 31.10 -0.89 19.56
N PHE A 328 31.55 0.32 19.90
CA PHE A 328 31.71 1.43 18.96
C PHE A 328 33.16 1.90 18.80
N GLY A 329 34.12 1.34 19.55
CA GLY A 329 35.53 1.73 19.44
C GLY A 329 36.10 1.56 18.03
N SER A 330 35.64 0.55 17.29
CA SER A 330 36.02 0.34 15.88
C SER A 330 35.46 1.40 14.92
N LYS A 331 34.45 2.18 15.35
CA LYS A 331 33.87 3.30 14.60
C LYS A 331 34.53 4.65 14.92
N GLY A 332 35.51 4.66 15.83
CA GLY A 332 36.28 5.82 16.23
C GLY A 332 35.91 6.33 17.63
N ALA A 333 36.91 6.82 18.36
CA ALA A 333 36.78 7.29 19.75
C ALA A 333 35.69 8.37 19.92
N ARG A 334 35.55 9.26 18.92
CA ARG A 334 34.52 10.31 18.93
C ARG A 334 33.09 9.77 19.03
N VAL A 335 32.78 8.65 18.36
CA VAL A 335 31.44 8.06 18.42
C VAL A 335 31.15 7.56 19.84
N VAL A 336 32.15 6.99 20.51
CA VAL A 336 32.03 6.54 21.91
C VAL A 336 31.77 7.73 22.83
N GLU A 337 32.56 8.81 22.68
CA GLU A 337 32.41 10.04 23.46
C GLU A 337 31.03 10.71 23.26
N ASP A 338 30.56 10.81 22.00
CA ASP A 338 29.25 11.39 21.68
C ASP A 338 28.12 10.60 22.39
N ASN A 339 28.16 9.27 22.36
CA ASN A 339 27.16 8.45 23.05
C ASN A 339 27.25 8.56 24.57
N LEU A 340 28.46 8.62 25.14
CA LEU A 340 28.66 8.77 26.58
C LEU A 340 28.10 10.10 27.09
N ARG A 341 28.30 11.20 26.34
CA ARG A 341 27.70 12.49 26.68
C ARG A 341 26.17 12.44 26.64
N VAL A 342 25.58 11.76 25.66
CA VAL A 342 24.13 11.59 25.58
C VAL A 342 23.56 10.82 26.79
N VAL A 343 24.21 9.74 27.22
CA VAL A 343 23.80 9.01 28.44
C VAL A 343 23.85 9.93 29.66
N LYS A 344 24.97 10.63 29.85
CA LYS A 344 25.16 11.50 31.00
C LYS A 344 24.13 12.63 31.03
N ARG A 345 23.87 13.27 29.89
CA ARG A 345 22.82 14.29 29.77
C ARG A 345 21.44 13.74 30.05
N GLY A 346 21.14 12.52 29.60
CA GLY A 346 19.89 11.83 29.95
C GLY A 346 19.74 11.57 31.46
N PHE A 347 20.84 11.28 32.15
CA PHE A 347 20.89 11.10 33.61
C PHE A 347 20.74 12.43 34.38
N ASP A 348 21.43 13.48 33.93
CA ASP A 348 21.49 14.79 34.61
C ASP A 348 20.26 15.67 34.32
N GLU A 349 19.67 15.58 33.12
CA GLU A 349 18.60 16.48 32.65
C GLU A 349 17.18 15.91 32.84
N VAL A 350 17.03 14.66 33.30
CA VAL A 350 15.70 14.09 33.59
C VAL A 350 15.04 14.84 34.75
N ALA A 351 13.81 15.32 34.54
CA ALA A 351 13.10 16.14 35.50
C ALA A 351 11.86 15.43 36.03
N ARG A 352 11.66 15.44 37.35
CA ARG A 352 10.44 14.94 37.98
C ARG A 352 9.26 15.87 37.65
N VAL A 353 8.18 15.28 37.16
CA VAL A 353 6.92 15.98 36.88
C VAL A 353 6.10 16.05 38.17
N PRO A 354 5.69 17.24 38.62
CA PRO A 354 4.86 17.36 39.81
C PRO A 354 3.45 16.81 39.54
N VAL A 355 3.02 15.87 40.37
CA VAL A 355 1.64 15.33 40.31
C VAL A 355 0.73 16.34 41.03
N GLY A 356 0.01 17.12 40.24
CA GLY A 356 -0.85 18.22 40.70
C GLY A 356 -2.34 17.90 40.72
N GLU A 357 -3.16 18.96 40.74
CA GLU A 357 -4.61 18.85 40.51
C GLU A 357 -4.88 18.36 39.08
N LEU A 358 -6.07 17.78 38.87
CA LEU A 358 -6.49 17.37 37.53
C LEU A 358 -6.64 18.62 36.66
N SER A 359 -6.03 18.58 35.47
CA SER A 359 -6.11 19.68 34.51
C SER A 359 -7.52 19.84 33.95
N ASP A 360 -7.79 21.03 33.40
CA ASP A 360 -9.01 21.27 32.64
C ASP A 360 -9.08 20.29 31.44
N PRO A 361 -10.19 19.56 31.24
CA PRO A 361 -10.35 18.67 30.09
C PRO A 361 -10.14 19.33 28.72
N ASP A 362 -10.33 20.64 28.61
CA ASP A 362 -10.10 21.40 27.37
C ASP A 362 -8.62 21.74 27.14
N VAL A 363 -7.80 21.70 28.19
CA VAL A 363 -6.33 21.93 28.15
C VAL A 363 -5.57 20.61 28.09
N ALA A 364 -6.07 19.58 28.76
CA ALA A 364 -5.51 18.24 28.72
C ALA A 364 -5.79 17.58 27.36
N GLY A 365 -4.76 16.98 26.74
CA GLY A 365 -4.92 16.32 25.45
C GLY A 365 -6.07 15.29 25.41
N LYS A 366 -6.65 15.03 24.23
CA LYS A 366 -7.72 14.03 24.08
C LYS A 366 -7.23 12.64 24.48
N ALA A 367 -7.91 12.02 25.44
CA ALA A 367 -7.55 10.71 25.96
C ALA A 367 -8.00 9.55 25.05
N VAL A 368 -7.19 8.50 24.95
CA VAL A 368 -7.62 7.17 24.50
C VAL A 368 -8.51 6.53 25.56
N GLY A 369 -9.77 6.24 25.25
CA GLY A 369 -10.66 5.47 26.13
C GLY A 369 -12.17 5.68 25.92
N ALA A 370 -12.59 6.87 25.49
CA ALA A 370 -13.96 7.08 25.02
C ALA A 370 -14.20 6.29 23.73
N GLU A 371 -15.43 5.86 23.46
CA GLU A 371 -15.78 5.26 22.17
C GLU A 371 -15.52 6.31 21.08
N PRO A 372 -14.58 6.08 20.14
CA PRO A 372 -14.27 7.05 19.11
C PRO A 372 -15.46 7.22 18.17
N ASP A 373 -15.69 8.44 17.71
CA ASP A 373 -16.65 8.70 16.64
C ASP A 373 -16.26 7.91 15.38
N ILE A 374 -17.27 7.52 14.60
CA ILE A 374 -17.05 6.89 13.30
C ILE A 374 -16.27 7.88 12.43
N PRO A 375 -15.11 7.49 11.85
CA PRO A 375 -14.34 8.37 10.98
C PRO A 375 -15.20 8.91 9.83
N VAL A 376 -15.01 10.18 9.47
CA VAL A 376 -15.84 10.88 8.47
C VAL A 376 -15.87 10.12 7.13
N MET A 377 -14.71 9.60 6.71
CA MET A 377 -14.59 8.83 5.46
C MET A 377 -15.32 7.48 5.52
N VAL A 378 -15.41 6.84 6.70
CA VAL A 378 -16.19 5.62 6.90
C VAL A 378 -17.68 5.95 6.88
N LYS A 379 -18.07 7.03 7.55
CA LYS A 379 -19.46 7.51 7.58
C LYS A 379 -20.00 7.82 6.17
N ALA A 380 -19.14 8.26 5.26
CA ALA A 380 -19.49 8.50 3.87
C ALA A 380 -19.68 7.22 3.03
N GLN A 381 -19.20 6.06 3.49
CA GLN A 381 -19.39 4.80 2.77
C GLN A 381 -20.84 4.31 2.86
N PRO A 382 -21.40 3.74 1.78
CA PRO A 382 -22.71 3.12 1.84
C PRO A 382 -22.72 1.92 2.79
N LYS A 383 -23.88 1.66 3.39
CA LYS A 383 -24.10 0.47 4.21
C LYS A 383 -24.29 -0.74 3.30
N SER A 384 -23.44 -1.76 3.47
CA SER A 384 -23.55 -3.01 2.72
C SER A 384 -24.79 -3.82 3.15
N ALA A 385 -25.45 -4.46 2.19
CA ALA A 385 -26.55 -5.38 2.45
C ALA A 385 -26.08 -6.70 3.09
N ALA A 386 -24.82 -7.09 2.87
CA ALA A 386 -24.22 -8.26 3.49
C ALA A 386 -23.34 -7.85 4.70
N PRO A 387 -23.53 -8.43 5.90
CA PRO A 387 -22.74 -8.09 7.09
C PRO A 387 -21.23 -8.31 6.95
N VAL A 388 -20.81 -9.29 6.14
CA VAL A 388 -19.39 -9.64 5.95
C VAL A 388 -18.61 -8.54 5.22
N THR A 389 -19.26 -7.78 4.34
CA THR A 389 -18.68 -6.66 3.59
C THR A 389 -19.06 -5.30 4.17
N ASP A 390 -19.79 -5.24 5.29
CA ASP A 390 -20.21 -3.98 5.91
C ASP A 390 -19.09 -3.36 6.76
N ILE A 391 -18.53 -2.26 6.27
CA ILE A 391 -17.48 -1.50 6.94
C ILE A 391 -17.97 -0.87 8.25
N HIS A 392 -19.25 -0.49 8.33
CA HIS A 392 -19.83 0.12 9.54
C HIS A 392 -19.91 -0.90 10.68
N ARG A 393 -20.43 -2.11 10.41
CA ARG A 393 -20.38 -3.24 11.35
C ARG A 393 -18.94 -3.51 11.80
N PHE A 394 -18.02 -3.57 10.86
CA PHE A 394 -16.63 -3.91 11.14
C PHE A 394 -15.93 -2.85 12.00
N TRP A 395 -16.22 -1.56 11.80
CA TRP A 395 -15.79 -0.50 12.70
C TRP A 395 -16.29 -0.75 14.13
N GLU A 396 -17.58 -1.00 14.30
CA GLU A 396 -18.21 -1.17 15.62
C GLU A 396 -17.70 -2.39 16.38
N GLN A 397 -17.40 -3.48 15.67
CA GLN A 397 -16.99 -4.76 16.25
C GLN A 397 -15.47 -4.96 16.32
N THR A 398 -14.69 -4.25 15.51
CA THR A 398 -13.23 -4.45 15.40
C THR A 398 -12.48 -3.12 15.32
N GLY A 399 -12.83 -2.24 14.39
CA GLY A 399 -12.08 -0.99 14.13
C GLY A 399 -11.94 -0.09 15.35
N ASN A 400 -13.02 0.11 16.11
CA ASN A 400 -13.01 0.95 17.31
C ASN A 400 -12.11 0.40 18.44
N PHE A 401 -11.84 -0.92 18.48
CA PHE A 401 -10.95 -1.52 19.47
C PHE A 401 -9.50 -1.25 19.09
N TYR A 402 -9.17 -1.39 17.80
CA TYR A 402 -7.86 -1.03 17.29
C TYR A 402 -7.57 0.46 17.44
N ALA A 403 -8.54 1.33 17.17
CA ALA A 403 -8.41 2.79 17.37
C ALA A 403 -8.16 3.20 18.84
N ARG A 404 -8.52 2.33 19.80
CA ARG A 404 -8.29 2.55 21.24
C ARG A 404 -7.04 1.84 21.78
N GLY A 405 -6.22 1.24 20.93
CA GLY A 405 -5.08 0.41 21.35
C GLY A 405 -5.49 -0.92 22.02
N MET A 406 -6.75 -1.32 21.85
CA MET A 406 -7.36 -2.51 22.44
C MET A 406 -7.57 -3.63 21.40
N GLY A 407 -6.76 -3.67 20.33
CA GLY A 407 -6.90 -4.68 19.26
C GLY A 407 -6.83 -6.14 19.76
N ASN A 408 -6.11 -6.37 20.85
CA ASN A 408 -6.03 -7.66 21.54
C ASN A 408 -7.30 -8.03 22.32
N ASP A 409 -8.22 -7.09 22.55
CA ASP A 409 -9.45 -7.27 23.33
C ASP A 409 -10.67 -7.64 22.48
N ASN A 410 -10.48 -7.88 21.18
CA ASN A 410 -11.55 -8.40 20.33
C ASN A 410 -11.97 -9.81 20.78
N LEU A 411 -13.27 -10.11 20.63
CA LEU A 411 -13.82 -11.43 20.92
C LEU A 411 -13.47 -12.43 19.82
N THR A 412 -13.40 -13.71 20.15
CA THR A 412 -13.32 -14.78 19.16
C THR A 412 -14.72 -15.02 18.59
N ASP A 413 -15.11 -14.22 17.60
CA ASP A 413 -16.42 -14.30 16.96
C ASP A 413 -16.36 -14.92 15.54
N PRO A 414 -17.52 -15.31 14.96
CA PRO A 414 -17.55 -15.92 13.64
C PRO A 414 -16.98 -15.05 12.51
N PHE A 415 -17.10 -13.73 12.58
CA PHE A 415 -16.59 -12.84 11.52
C PHE A 415 -15.07 -12.73 11.55
N ILE A 416 -14.47 -12.61 12.74
CA ILE A 416 -13.02 -12.64 12.88
C ILE A 416 -12.47 -14.01 12.45
N GLY A 417 -13.19 -15.09 12.79
CA GLY A 417 -12.84 -16.46 12.38
C GLY A 417 -12.84 -16.70 10.86
N LEU A 418 -13.59 -15.91 10.08
CA LEU A 418 -13.57 -15.98 8.61
C LEU A 418 -12.29 -15.38 7.99
N GLY A 419 -11.56 -14.54 8.72
CA GLY A 419 -10.37 -13.86 8.18
C GLY A 419 -10.68 -12.86 7.06
N VAL A 420 -11.93 -12.38 6.96
CA VAL A 420 -12.37 -11.44 5.92
C VAL A 420 -12.39 -10.01 6.47
N MET A 421 -11.85 -9.08 5.69
CA MET A 421 -11.93 -7.64 5.95
C MET A 421 -12.80 -6.98 4.87
N PRO A 422 -13.71 -6.07 5.24
CA PRO A 422 -14.36 -5.20 4.27
C PRO A 422 -13.34 -4.40 3.45
N ALA A 423 -13.73 -4.02 2.24
CA ALA A 423 -12.98 -3.07 1.43
C ALA A 423 -12.82 -1.73 2.16
N CYS A 424 -11.71 -1.03 1.90
CA CYS A 424 -11.40 0.30 2.47
C CYS A 424 -11.35 0.40 4.00
N SER A 425 -11.18 -0.70 4.74
CA SER A 425 -11.09 -0.64 6.21
C SER A 425 -9.86 0.13 6.73
N ALA A 426 -8.89 0.47 5.87
CA ALA A 426 -7.80 1.38 6.21
C ALA A 426 -8.25 2.82 6.51
N LEU A 427 -9.48 3.21 6.10
CA LEU A 427 -10.12 4.49 6.47
C LEU A 427 -10.32 4.68 7.99
N PHE A 428 -10.06 3.65 8.79
CA PHE A 428 -10.13 3.70 10.26
C PHE A 428 -9.00 4.52 10.89
N ARG A 429 -7.92 4.78 10.15
CA ARG A 429 -6.70 5.39 10.68
C ARG A 429 -6.64 6.89 10.45
N ASP A 430 -5.99 7.56 11.39
CA ASP A 430 -5.58 8.96 11.29
C ASP A 430 -4.05 9.04 11.36
N MET A 431 -3.41 9.38 10.24
CA MET A 431 -1.95 9.46 10.12
C MET A 431 -1.36 10.76 10.68
N THR A 432 -2.17 11.69 11.22
CA THR A 432 -1.65 12.88 11.92
C THR A 432 -0.78 12.52 13.13
N GLN A 433 -0.99 11.35 13.73
CA GLN A 433 -0.31 10.92 14.96
C GLN A 433 1.15 10.50 14.75
N ILE A 434 1.57 10.19 13.51
CA ILE A 434 2.87 9.57 13.21
C ILE A 434 3.89 10.49 12.53
N ARG A 435 3.50 11.71 12.16
CA ARG A 435 4.34 12.66 11.41
C ARG A 435 4.63 13.94 12.21
N CYS A 436 5.81 14.50 12.04
CA CYS A 436 6.22 15.76 12.67
C CYS A 436 5.99 16.98 11.76
N GLN A 437 5.99 16.76 10.45
CA GLN A 437 5.85 17.81 9.44
C GLN A 437 4.82 17.39 8.39
N HIS A 438 4.21 18.38 7.73
CA HIS A 438 3.36 18.18 6.56
C HIS A 438 3.73 19.21 5.47
N PRO A 439 3.41 18.95 4.19
CA PRO A 439 3.59 19.95 3.15
C PRO A 439 2.56 21.08 3.32
N GLU A 440 2.98 22.32 3.09
CA GLU A 440 2.13 23.49 2.94
C GLU A 440 2.21 23.97 1.50
N TRP A 441 1.06 24.23 0.89
CA TRP A 441 0.95 24.64 -0.51
C TRP A 441 0.84 26.16 -0.64
N ASN A 442 1.73 26.75 -1.44
CA ASN A 442 1.66 28.12 -1.90
C ASN A 442 1.03 28.17 -3.29
N ALA A 443 -0.21 28.65 -3.36
CA ALA A 443 -0.97 28.75 -4.61
C ALA A 443 -0.29 29.65 -5.66
N GLU A 444 0.30 30.76 -5.25
CA GLU A 444 0.88 31.79 -6.15
C GLU A 444 2.15 31.33 -6.86
N ALA A 445 2.87 30.36 -6.29
CA ALA A 445 4.06 29.78 -6.88
C ALA A 445 3.75 28.55 -7.75
N CYS A 446 2.50 28.07 -7.77
CA CYS A 446 2.15 26.80 -8.39
C CYS A 446 2.05 26.92 -9.92
N THR A 447 2.90 26.17 -10.63
CA THR A 447 2.88 26.08 -12.10
C THR A 447 1.89 25.06 -12.67
N ALA A 448 1.14 24.37 -11.80
CA ALA A 448 0.19 23.33 -12.17
C ALA A 448 0.80 22.14 -12.94
N CYS A 449 2.03 21.76 -12.59
CA CYS A 449 2.78 20.67 -13.24
C CYS A 449 2.29 19.24 -12.92
N GLY A 450 1.55 19.06 -11.83
CA GLY A 450 0.96 17.78 -11.43
C GLY A 450 1.91 16.73 -10.82
N LYS A 451 3.21 17.04 -10.71
CA LYS A 451 4.19 16.10 -10.14
C LYS A 451 3.86 15.67 -8.71
N CYS A 452 3.44 16.59 -7.85
CA CYS A 452 3.19 16.35 -6.43
C CYS A 452 2.12 15.28 -6.16
N TYR A 453 0.99 15.34 -6.88
CA TYR A 453 -0.10 14.39 -6.70
C TYR A 453 0.13 13.07 -7.45
N THR A 454 1.01 13.07 -8.45
CA THR A 454 1.39 11.88 -9.22
C THR A 454 2.34 10.97 -8.44
N VAL A 455 3.29 11.55 -7.69
CA VAL A 455 4.27 10.76 -6.92
C VAL A 455 3.77 10.34 -5.55
N CYS A 456 2.68 10.93 -5.06
CA CYS A 456 2.20 10.71 -3.70
C CYS A 456 1.82 9.23 -3.45
N PRO A 457 2.51 8.51 -2.56
CA PRO A 457 2.23 7.10 -2.33
C PRO A 457 0.96 6.86 -1.51
N ASP A 458 0.45 7.87 -0.79
CA ASP A 458 -0.65 7.71 0.18
C ASP A 458 -1.93 8.47 -0.22
N THR A 459 -2.09 8.84 -1.50
CA THR A 459 -3.29 9.55 -2.00
C THR A 459 -3.63 10.77 -1.14
N ALA A 460 -2.60 11.51 -0.74
CA ALA A 460 -2.67 12.46 0.36
C ALA A 460 -2.61 13.92 -0.08
N ILE A 461 -2.44 14.21 -1.37
CA ILE A 461 -2.30 15.57 -1.87
C ILE A 461 -3.00 15.75 -3.22
N PRO A 462 -4.32 15.55 -3.34
CA PRO A 462 -5.02 15.68 -4.62
C PRO A 462 -4.95 17.09 -5.20
N GLY A 463 -4.90 17.16 -6.54
CA GLY A 463 -5.22 18.38 -7.28
C GLY A 463 -6.68 18.37 -7.73
N LEU A 464 -7.33 19.53 -7.74
CA LEU A 464 -8.71 19.69 -8.21
C LEU A 464 -8.88 21.04 -8.92
N VAL A 465 -9.48 21.00 -10.10
CA VAL A 465 -9.85 22.19 -10.89
C VAL A 465 -11.37 22.36 -10.89
N ASN A 466 -11.86 23.54 -10.50
CA ASN A 466 -13.28 23.89 -10.52
C ASN A 466 -13.51 25.26 -11.16
N THR A 467 -14.71 25.47 -11.72
CA THR A 467 -15.09 26.82 -12.16
C THR A 467 -15.44 27.70 -10.95
N VAL A 468 -15.33 29.02 -11.11
CA VAL A 468 -15.73 29.99 -10.07
C VAL A 468 -17.16 29.73 -9.59
N GLY A 469 -18.09 29.51 -10.51
CA GLY A 469 -19.48 29.19 -10.17
C GLY A 469 -19.64 27.90 -9.37
N GLN A 470 -18.86 26.84 -9.67
CA GLN A 470 -18.89 25.59 -8.89
C GLN A 470 -18.41 25.80 -7.46
N VAL A 471 -17.33 26.56 -7.25
CA VAL A 471 -16.82 26.90 -5.91
C VAL A 471 -17.89 27.65 -5.13
N PHE A 472 -18.47 28.67 -5.75
CA PHE A 472 -19.48 29.52 -5.12
C PHE A 472 -20.77 28.75 -4.79
N ASP A 473 -21.26 27.90 -5.70
CA ASP A 473 -22.40 27.04 -5.45
C ASP A 473 -22.16 26.07 -4.29
N THR A 474 -20.94 25.55 -4.14
CA THR A 474 -20.56 24.71 -3.00
C THR A 474 -20.62 25.50 -1.69
N VAL A 475 -20.05 26.70 -1.63
CA VAL A 475 -20.12 27.57 -0.43
C VAL A 475 -21.58 27.87 -0.05
N VAL A 476 -22.42 28.26 -1.02
CA VAL A 476 -23.86 28.53 -0.77
C VAL A 476 -24.58 27.29 -0.23
N LYS A 477 -24.26 26.09 -0.74
CA LYS A 477 -24.81 24.83 -0.21
C LYS A 477 -24.38 24.58 1.23
N ARG A 478 -23.12 24.86 1.58
CA ARG A 478 -22.60 24.70 2.96
C ARG A 478 -23.28 25.68 3.93
N VAL A 479 -23.41 26.95 3.57
CA VAL A 479 -24.14 27.96 4.37
C VAL A 479 -25.59 27.50 4.65
N ARG A 480 -26.28 26.97 3.63
CA ARG A 480 -27.63 26.40 3.79
C ARG A 480 -27.66 25.18 4.72
N LYS A 481 -26.69 24.28 4.57
CA LYS A 481 -26.56 23.05 5.37
C LYS A 481 -26.28 23.35 6.84
N ALA A 482 -25.58 24.45 7.13
CA ALA A 482 -25.37 24.96 8.49
C ALA A 482 -26.63 25.56 9.15
N GLY A 483 -27.77 25.63 8.43
CA GLY A 483 -29.05 26.05 8.97
C GLY A 483 -29.29 27.56 8.96
N HIS A 484 -28.46 28.32 8.26
CA HIS A 484 -28.64 29.76 8.12
C HIS A 484 -29.68 30.09 7.03
N PRO A 485 -30.64 31.00 7.29
CA PRO A 485 -31.53 31.51 6.25
C PRO A 485 -30.70 32.28 5.22
N VAL A 486 -30.90 31.98 3.94
CA VAL A 486 -30.22 32.67 2.82
C VAL A 486 -31.25 33.27 1.87
N GLU A 487 -31.58 34.54 2.08
CA GLU A 487 -32.56 35.28 1.28
C GLU A 487 -31.90 35.99 0.09
N HIS A 488 -30.72 36.60 0.30
CA HIS A 488 -30.06 37.45 -0.69
C HIS A 488 -28.82 36.81 -1.34
N LEU A 489 -28.15 35.91 -0.62
CA LEU A 489 -26.88 35.29 -1.00
C LEU A 489 -26.89 34.61 -2.38
N PRO A 490 -27.91 33.82 -2.77
CA PRO A 490 -27.90 33.14 -4.07
C PRO A 490 -27.90 34.12 -5.25
N LYS A 491 -28.50 35.31 -5.07
CA LYS A 491 -28.48 36.38 -6.09
C LYS A 491 -27.19 37.18 -6.01
N ALA A 492 -26.72 37.49 -4.80
CA ALA A 492 -25.49 38.23 -4.57
C ALA A 492 -24.26 37.50 -5.13
N VAL A 493 -24.19 36.19 -5.01
CA VAL A 493 -23.08 35.36 -5.52
C VAL A 493 -22.95 35.43 -7.05
N ARG A 494 -24.05 35.59 -7.80
CA ARG A 494 -23.97 35.83 -9.26
C ARG A 494 -23.38 37.20 -9.59
N THR A 495 -23.70 38.21 -8.77
CA THR A 495 -23.12 39.55 -8.88
C THR A 495 -21.64 39.53 -8.48
N LEU A 496 -21.29 38.76 -7.45
CA LEU A 496 -19.91 38.53 -7.03
C LEU A 496 -19.08 37.92 -8.16
N GLU A 497 -19.59 36.88 -8.79
CA GLU A 497 -18.92 36.21 -9.91
C GLU A 497 -18.70 37.15 -11.10
N SER A 498 -19.69 38.00 -11.43
CA SER A 498 -19.56 38.94 -12.55
C SER A 498 -18.54 40.05 -12.29
N LYS A 499 -18.26 40.36 -11.03
CA LYS A 499 -17.21 41.31 -10.62
C LYS A 499 -15.83 40.66 -10.52
N LEU A 500 -15.77 39.44 -10.00
CA LEU A 500 -14.52 38.71 -9.82
C LEU A 500 -13.88 38.30 -11.16
N ARG A 501 -14.68 37.80 -12.12
CA ARG A 501 -14.17 37.27 -13.39
C ARG A 501 -13.28 38.25 -14.17
N PRO A 502 -13.66 39.53 -14.39
CA PRO A 502 -12.78 40.52 -15.03
C PRO A 502 -11.46 40.74 -14.31
N MET A 503 -11.45 40.67 -12.97
CA MET A 503 -10.24 40.84 -12.16
C MET A 503 -9.30 39.65 -12.39
N LEU A 504 -9.82 38.43 -12.31
CA LEU A 504 -9.05 37.21 -12.57
C LEU A 504 -8.51 37.16 -14.01
N ALA A 505 -9.29 37.59 -15.00
CA ALA A 505 -8.86 37.62 -16.40
C ALA A 505 -7.74 38.65 -16.68
N GLY A 506 -7.66 39.70 -15.86
CA GLY A 506 -6.59 40.71 -15.92
C GLY A 506 -5.37 40.39 -15.06
N ALA A 507 -5.46 39.36 -14.21
CA ALA A 507 -4.43 38.97 -13.26
C ALA A 507 -3.33 38.11 -13.90
N LYS A 508 -2.16 38.09 -13.26
CA LYS A 508 -1.09 37.14 -13.54
C LYS A 508 -1.33 35.84 -12.76
N ASP A 509 -0.75 34.75 -13.22
CA ASP A 509 -0.78 33.44 -12.54
C ASP A 509 -0.28 33.52 -11.08
N THR A 510 0.59 34.49 -10.76
CA THR A 510 1.17 34.71 -9.43
C THR A 510 0.34 35.62 -8.52
N ASP A 511 -0.75 36.22 -9.02
CA ASP A 511 -1.53 37.18 -8.24
C ASP A 511 -2.51 36.42 -7.30
N PRO A 512 -2.69 36.87 -6.05
CA PRO A 512 -3.49 36.17 -5.05
C PRO A 512 -5.00 36.19 -5.37
N VAL A 513 -5.59 35.01 -5.56
CA VAL A 513 -7.03 34.85 -5.78
C VAL A 513 -7.85 35.32 -4.57
N ALA A 514 -7.33 35.12 -3.36
CA ALA A 514 -8.01 35.51 -2.12
C ALA A 514 -8.23 37.03 -2.04
N GLU A 515 -7.22 37.84 -2.38
CA GLU A 515 -7.34 39.31 -2.35
C GLU A 515 -8.38 39.81 -3.36
N MET A 516 -8.37 39.26 -4.58
CA MET A 516 -9.35 39.61 -5.61
C MET A 516 -10.77 39.20 -5.23
N LEU A 517 -10.93 38.05 -4.55
CA LEU A 517 -12.22 37.61 -4.05
C LEU A 517 -12.75 38.53 -2.95
N GLU A 518 -11.89 38.96 -2.03
CA GLU A 518 -12.26 39.90 -0.97
C GLU A 518 -12.69 41.26 -1.54
N GLU A 519 -11.94 41.82 -2.49
CA GLU A 519 -12.34 43.06 -3.17
C GLU A 519 -13.69 42.87 -3.89
N ALA A 520 -13.91 41.73 -4.57
CA ALA A 520 -15.17 41.45 -5.22
C ALA A 520 -16.35 41.31 -4.23
N LEU A 521 -16.12 40.75 -3.03
CA LEU A 521 -17.11 40.66 -1.94
C LEU A 521 -17.50 42.05 -1.44
N GLU A 522 -16.52 42.92 -1.16
CA GLU A 522 -16.75 44.30 -0.73
C GLU A 522 -17.54 45.09 -1.79
N MET A 523 -17.15 45.00 -3.05
CA MET A 523 -17.89 45.62 -4.15
C MET A 523 -19.32 45.09 -4.24
N THR A 524 -19.53 43.79 -4.03
CA THR A 524 -20.86 43.16 -4.11
C THR A 524 -21.80 43.67 -3.02
N SER A 525 -21.30 43.84 -1.80
CA SER A 525 -22.05 44.51 -0.72
C SER A 525 -22.36 45.96 -1.07
N ALA A 526 -21.35 46.71 -1.55
CA ALA A 526 -21.46 48.14 -1.83
C ALA A 526 -22.48 48.47 -2.94
N ASP A 527 -22.51 47.70 -4.02
CA ASP A 527 -23.39 47.96 -5.18
C ASP A 527 -24.71 47.17 -5.12
N SER A 528 -25.04 46.55 -3.97
CA SER A 528 -26.25 45.74 -3.81
C SER A 528 -27.56 46.51 -4.04
N GLY A 529 -27.52 47.85 -3.88
CA GLY A 529 -28.69 48.72 -4.01
C GLY A 529 -29.72 48.56 -2.90
N LEU A 530 -29.39 47.81 -1.84
CA LEU A 530 -30.22 47.58 -0.65
C LEU A 530 -29.91 48.64 0.43
N ASP A 531 -30.91 49.03 1.22
CA ASP A 531 -30.78 49.98 2.33
C ASP A 531 -31.33 49.43 3.66
N GLY A 532 -30.94 50.05 4.77
CA GLY A 532 -31.42 49.70 6.12
C GLY A 532 -31.12 48.24 6.53
N GLU A 533 -32.15 47.52 6.99
CA GLU A 533 -32.05 46.15 7.50
C GLU A 533 -31.73 45.11 6.41
N GLU A 534 -32.14 45.31 5.16
CA GLU A 534 -31.90 44.34 4.08
C GLU A 534 -30.42 44.27 3.69
N ARG A 535 -29.73 45.43 3.71
CA ARG A 535 -28.27 45.48 3.52
C ARG A 535 -27.52 44.78 4.65
N GLN A 536 -27.95 44.98 5.90
CA GLN A 536 -27.36 44.29 7.06
C GLN A 536 -27.52 42.76 6.96
N ARG A 537 -28.65 42.27 6.45
CA ARG A 537 -28.85 40.83 6.20
C ARG A 537 -27.94 40.31 5.10
N LEU A 538 -27.81 41.04 3.99
CA LEU A 538 -26.88 40.66 2.92
C LEU A 538 -25.42 40.62 3.42
N ASP A 539 -24.99 41.63 4.19
CA ASP A 539 -23.64 41.67 4.75
C ASP A 539 -23.39 40.51 5.71
N ALA A 540 -24.38 40.15 6.55
CA ALA A 540 -24.30 38.97 7.40
C ALA A 540 -24.24 37.66 6.60
N GLU A 541 -25.00 37.55 5.51
CA GLU A 541 -24.96 36.38 4.63
C GLU A 541 -23.64 36.27 3.84
N LEU A 542 -23.06 37.40 3.41
CA LEU A 542 -21.73 37.44 2.78
C LEU A 542 -20.61 37.12 3.78
N GLU A 543 -20.76 37.50 5.04
CA GLU A 543 -19.82 37.09 6.10
C GLU A 543 -19.88 35.57 6.37
N LEU A 544 -21.07 34.97 6.33
CA LEU A 544 -21.22 33.52 6.38
C LEU A 544 -20.57 32.84 5.17
N PHE A 545 -20.71 33.43 3.98
CA PHE A 545 -20.03 32.95 2.78
C PHE A 545 -18.51 33.01 2.92
N ARG A 546 -17.97 34.13 3.42
CA ARG A 546 -16.54 34.29 3.72
C ARG A 546 -16.05 33.23 4.69
N LYS A 547 -16.79 33.02 5.79
CA LYS A 547 -16.47 32.03 6.82
C LYS A 547 -16.49 30.59 6.30
N GLU A 548 -17.44 30.21 5.44
CA GLU A 548 -17.50 28.86 4.88
C GLU A 548 -16.45 28.61 3.80
N LEU A 549 -15.90 29.67 3.19
CA LEU A 549 -14.76 29.56 2.28
C LEU A 549 -13.43 29.47 3.03
N ASP A 550 -13.34 30.08 4.22
CA ASP A 550 -12.25 29.92 5.19
C ASP A 550 -10.83 30.03 4.58
N ASP A 551 -10.62 31.05 3.75
CA ASP A 551 -9.36 31.29 3.02
C ASP A 551 -8.83 30.05 2.26
N PHE A 552 -9.73 29.19 1.77
CA PHE A 552 -9.33 28.02 1.00
C PHE A 552 -8.52 28.44 -0.25
N PRO A 553 -7.29 27.95 -0.42
CA PRO A 553 -6.37 28.49 -1.42
C PRO A 553 -6.76 28.07 -2.83
N PHE A 554 -6.69 29.03 -3.76
CA PHE A 554 -6.86 28.80 -5.19
C PHE A 554 -5.73 29.44 -5.98
N ALA A 555 -5.28 28.76 -7.03
CA ALA A 555 -4.24 29.23 -7.94
C ALA A 555 -4.81 29.54 -9.33
N LEU A 556 -4.36 30.64 -9.91
CA LEU A 556 -4.44 30.89 -11.35
C LEU A 556 -3.26 30.19 -12.01
N SER A 557 -3.53 29.41 -13.04
CA SER A 557 -2.46 28.70 -13.74
C SER A 557 -2.69 28.73 -15.24
N ARG A 558 -1.60 28.83 -16.01
CA ARG A 558 -1.64 28.78 -17.46
C ARG A 558 -2.48 27.62 -18.03
N PRO A 559 -2.34 26.34 -17.61
CA PRO A 559 -3.09 25.24 -18.23
C PRO A 559 -4.58 25.25 -17.91
N TYR A 560 -5.00 25.72 -16.74
CA TYR A 560 -6.40 25.57 -16.29
C TYR A 560 -7.19 26.89 -16.27
N PHE A 561 -6.51 28.02 -16.11
CA PHE A 561 -7.13 29.34 -16.17
C PHE A 561 -6.76 30.07 -17.45
N GLY A 562 -5.48 30.37 -17.66
CA GLY A 562 -5.04 31.29 -18.72
C GLY A 562 -5.34 30.81 -20.15
N LEU A 563 -5.09 29.53 -20.46
CA LEU A 563 -5.38 28.96 -21.78
C LEU A 563 -6.91 28.83 -22.02
N PRO A 564 -7.70 28.23 -21.11
CA PRO A 564 -9.15 28.17 -21.29
C PRO A 564 -9.85 29.52 -21.35
N GLU A 565 -9.44 30.51 -20.53
CA GLU A 565 -10.02 31.85 -20.53
C GLU A 565 -9.75 32.60 -21.84
N LYS A 566 -8.57 32.37 -22.45
CA LYS A 566 -8.22 32.91 -23.76
C LYS A 566 -9.02 32.28 -24.89
N ASP A 567 -9.30 30.98 -24.81
CA ASP A 567 -10.06 30.25 -25.82
C ASP A 567 -11.57 30.58 -25.76
N ARG A 568 -12.13 30.55 -24.55
CA ARG A 568 -13.52 30.88 -24.26
C ARG A 568 -13.57 31.83 -23.06
N PRO A 569 -13.98 33.10 -23.23
CA PRO A 569 -14.17 34.02 -22.10
C PRO A 569 -15.10 33.41 -21.05
N GLY A 570 -14.66 33.40 -19.81
CA GLY A 570 -15.29 32.73 -18.69
C GLY A 570 -15.07 31.21 -18.61
N GLY A 571 -14.18 30.66 -19.42
CA GLY A 571 -13.78 29.26 -19.44
C GLY A 571 -12.65 28.91 -18.48
N GLY A 572 -12.04 29.87 -17.77
CA GLY A 572 -10.98 29.62 -16.80
C GLY A 572 -11.46 28.87 -15.55
N GLY A 573 -10.66 27.88 -15.13
CA GLY A 573 -10.83 27.11 -13.90
C GLY A 573 -9.80 27.46 -12.84
N LEU A 574 -10.20 27.43 -11.57
CA LEU A 574 -9.35 27.62 -10.42
C LEU A 574 -8.76 26.28 -9.98
N LEU A 575 -7.44 26.20 -9.85
CA LEU A 575 -6.75 25.03 -9.31
C LEU A 575 -6.68 25.11 -7.79
N SER A 576 -6.91 24.00 -7.11
CA SER A 576 -6.64 23.82 -5.69
C SER A 576 -5.80 22.56 -5.46
N ILE A 577 -4.88 22.62 -4.51
CA ILE A 577 -4.17 21.45 -3.98
C ILE A 577 -4.39 21.45 -2.47
N THR A 578 -4.85 20.32 -1.94
CA THR A 578 -5.16 20.17 -0.52
C THR A 578 -4.47 18.93 0.02
N VAL A 579 -4.01 18.97 1.27
CA VAL A 579 -3.44 17.80 1.93
C VAL A 579 -4.54 17.07 2.69
N ASN A 580 -4.73 15.78 2.41
CA ASN A 580 -5.57 14.91 3.22
C ASN A 580 -4.85 14.64 4.56
N PRO A 581 -5.33 15.20 5.69
CA PRO A 581 -4.65 15.03 6.96
C PRO A 581 -4.65 13.58 7.43
N TYR A 582 -5.67 12.79 7.05
CA TYR A 582 -5.86 11.43 7.54
C TYR A 582 -4.91 10.41 6.91
N THR A 583 -4.45 10.65 5.67
CA THR A 583 -3.59 9.70 4.94
C THR A 583 -2.17 10.19 4.76
N CYS A 584 -1.91 11.51 4.81
CA CYS A 584 -0.55 12.04 4.69
C CYS A 584 0.35 11.48 5.78
N LYS A 585 1.49 10.89 5.40
CA LYS A 585 2.46 10.39 6.38
C LYS A 585 3.70 11.31 6.53
N GLY A 586 3.77 12.38 5.75
CA GLY A 586 4.86 13.36 5.83
C GLY A 586 6.19 12.87 5.23
N CYS A 587 6.16 12.09 4.12
CA CYS A 587 7.38 11.65 3.43
C CYS A 587 8.11 12.76 2.67
N MET A 588 7.44 13.89 2.39
CA MET A 588 7.98 15.04 1.65
C MET A 588 8.40 14.78 0.20
N GLU A 589 8.10 13.62 -0.37
CA GLU A 589 8.36 13.35 -1.79
C GLU A 589 7.65 14.37 -2.72
N CYS A 590 6.46 14.83 -2.34
CA CYS A 590 5.74 15.89 -3.06
C CYS A 590 6.44 17.26 -3.04
N VAL A 591 7.21 17.55 -1.98
CA VAL A 591 8.04 18.76 -1.86
C VAL A 591 9.28 18.60 -2.74
N GLU A 592 9.95 17.45 -2.66
CA GLU A 592 11.19 17.19 -3.40
C GLU A 592 10.99 17.28 -4.92
N VAL A 593 9.84 16.86 -5.45
CA VAL A 593 9.54 16.98 -6.89
C VAL A 593 9.03 18.36 -7.33
N CYS A 594 8.90 19.33 -6.42
CA CYS A 594 8.38 20.66 -6.69
C CYS A 594 9.52 21.64 -7.02
N ASP A 595 9.82 21.80 -8.32
CA ASP A 595 10.91 22.67 -8.79
C ASP A 595 10.66 24.18 -8.55
N ASP A 596 9.41 24.57 -8.24
CA ASP A 596 8.95 25.96 -8.17
C ASP A 596 8.78 26.49 -6.73
N ASP A 597 9.22 25.72 -5.72
CA ASP A 597 9.04 26.05 -4.29
C ASP A 597 7.58 26.30 -3.86
N ALA A 598 6.62 25.76 -4.63
CA ALA A 598 5.19 25.87 -4.34
C ALA A 598 4.72 24.95 -3.20
N LEU A 599 5.55 24.00 -2.78
CA LEU A 599 5.33 23.15 -1.61
C LEU A 599 6.52 23.26 -0.68
N LYS A 600 6.26 23.45 0.62
CA LYS A 600 7.33 23.53 1.65
C LYS A 600 6.96 22.70 2.87
N PRO A 601 7.95 22.09 3.55
CA PRO A 601 7.69 21.37 4.79
C PRO A 601 7.44 22.38 5.92
N VAL A 602 6.36 22.18 6.67
CA VAL A 602 6.06 22.96 7.89
C VAL A 602 5.86 22.04 9.08
N THR A 603 6.17 22.53 10.28
CA THR A 603 5.97 21.80 11.53
C THR A 603 4.48 21.63 11.81
N GLN A 604 4.07 20.41 12.14
CA GLN A 604 2.69 20.13 12.50
C GLN A 604 2.38 20.66 13.91
N THR A 605 1.32 21.45 14.00
CA THR A 605 0.67 21.92 15.24
C THR A 605 -0.81 21.51 15.25
N ASP A 606 -1.47 21.53 16.41
CA ASP A 606 -2.92 21.24 16.49
C ASP A 606 -3.75 22.19 15.60
N GLU A 607 -3.36 23.47 15.56
CA GLU A 607 -3.96 24.48 14.67
C GLU A 607 -3.76 24.10 13.19
N SER A 608 -2.56 23.71 12.79
CA SER A 608 -2.29 23.28 11.42
C SER A 608 -3.09 22.04 11.03
N VAL A 609 -3.26 21.08 11.94
CA VAL A 609 -4.06 19.86 11.70
C VAL A 609 -5.53 20.20 11.57
N GLN A 610 -6.04 21.12 12.40
CA GLN A 610 -7.41 21.58 12.31
C GLN A 610 -7.68 22.27 10.97
N ARG A 611 -6.80 23.21 10.56
CA ARG A 611 -6.85 23.85 9.25
C ARG A 611 -6.85 22.85 8.09
N LEU A 612 -6.00 21.82 8.15
CA LEU A 612 -5.98 20.76 7.13
C LEU A 612 -7.30 19.97 7.09
N ARG A 613 -7.94 19.72 8.25
CA ARG A 613 -9.23 19.03 8.31
C ARG A 613 -10.35 19.89 7.73
N ASP A 614 -10.35 21.18 8.02
CA ASP A 614 -11.35 22.13 7.52
C ASP A 614 -11.22 22.29 6.00
N GLN A 615 -9.99 22.45 5.49
CA GLN A 615 -9.71 22.46 4.06
C GLN A 615 -10.08 21.13 3.39
N TRP A 616 -9.79 19.99 4.02
CA TRP A 616 -10.16 18.69 3.47
C TRP A 616 -11.68 18.49 3.40
N ASP A 617 -12.42 18.93 4.41
CA ASP A 617 -13.88 18.90 4.43
C ASP A 617 -14.49 19.78 3.32
N PHE A 618 -13.95 20.99 3.13
CA PHE A 618 -14.33 21.83 2.00
C PHE A 618 -14.00 21.18 0.65
N TRP A 619 -12.79 20.61 0.53
CA TRP A 619 -12.37 19.89 -0.68
C TRP A 619 -13.33 18.75 -0.98
N LEU A 620 -13.78 17.95 0.01
CA LEU A 620 -14.73 16.86 -0.21
C LEU A 620 -16.06 17.33 -0.81
N ASP A 621 -16.57 18.49 -0.40
CA ASP A 621 -17.83 19.07 -0.88
C ASP A 621 -17.74 19.72 -2.29
N LEU A 622 -16.53 20.04 -2.78
CA LEU A 622 -16.34 20.51 -4.15
C LEU A 622 -16.71 19.40 -5.17
N PRO A 623 -17.23 19.72 -6.37
CA PRO A 623 -17.46 18.71 -7.40
C PRO A 623 -16.14 18.18 -7.97
N THR A 624 -16.18 17.01 -8.64
CA THR A 624 -15.04 16.50 -9.42
C THR A 624 -14.65 17.48 -10.54
N THR A 625 -13.40 17.41 -10.99
CA THR A 625 -12.91 18.25 -12.09
C THR A 625 -13.71 18.00 -13.37
N PRO A 626 -14.25 19.05 -14.01
CA PRO A 626 -14.89 18.93 -15.32
C PRO A 626 -13.95 18.34 -16.36
N GLN A 627 -14.50 17.52 -17.27
CA GLN A 627 -13.74 16.87 -18.35
C GLN A 627 -12.98 17.88 -19.24
N ASP A 628 -13.52 19.09 -19.43
CA ASP A 628 -12.85 20.18 -20.17
C ASP A 628 -11.44 20.53 -19.63
N TYR A 629 -11.15 20.23 -18.36
CA TYR A 629 -9.83 20.48 -17.75
C TYR A 629 -8.94 19.23 -17.64
N ILE A 630 -9.48 18.04 -17.94
CA ILE A 630 -8.68 16.81 -18.04
C ILE A 630 -8.05 16.81 -19.42
N ARG A 631 -6.72 17.00 -19.48
CA ARG A 631 -5.98 17.24 -20.73
C ARG A 631 -5.60 15.93 -21.43
N ILE A 632 -6.55 15.02 -21.53
CA ILE A 632 -6.38 13.73 -22.20
C ILE A 632 -7.24 13.77 -23.45
N ASP A 633 -6.59 13.79 -24.61
CA ASP A 633 -7.29 13.87 -25.91
C ASP A 633 -8.01 12.55 -26.20
N ASN A 634 -7.34 11.43 -25.93
CA ASN A 634 -7.93 10.10 -26.06
C ASN A 634 -7.28 9.12 -25.07
N LEU A 635 -8.02 8.76 -24.01
CA LEU A 635 -7.54 7.83 -23.00
C LEU A 635 -7.35 6.41 -23.55
N GLU A 636 -8.18 5.97 -24.50
CA GLU A 636 -8.11 4.63 -25.08
C GLU A 636 -6.86 4.43 -25.95
N GLU A 637 -6.30 5.52 -26.46
CA GLU A 637 -5.08 5.55 -27.27
C GLU A 637 -3.87 6.08 -26.49
N GLY A 638 -4.05 6.50 -25.23
CA GLY A 638 -2.96 7.06 -24.42
C GLY A 638 -2.48 8.43 -24.87
N ILE A 639 -3.31 9.22 -25.55
CA ILE A 639 -2.94 10.52 -26.13
C ILE A 639 -3.26 11.67 -25.17
N GLY A 640 -2.26 12.50 -24.87
CA GLY A 640 -2.38 13.71 -24.05
C GLY A 640 -1.56 13.65 -22.75
N ALA A 641 -1.90 14.51 -21.79
CA ALA A 641 -1.27 14.55 -20.48
C ALA A 641 -1.98 13.58 -19.51
N LEU A 642 -1.58 12.30 -19.59
CA LEU A 642 -2.24 11.18 -18.92
C LEU A 642 -2.32 11.32 -17.40
N GLU A 643 -1.34 11.96 -16.77
CA GLU A 643 -1.33 12.23 -15.33
C GLU A 643 -2.52 13.09 -14.86
N THR A 644 -3.14 13.85 -15.77
CA THR A 644 -4.32 14.67 -15.44
C THR A 644 -5.58 13.84 -15.15
N LEU A 645 -5.57 12.52 -15.41
CA LEU A 645 -6.65 11.63 -14.94
C LEU A 645 -6.82 11.66 -13.42
N LEU A 646 -5.75 12.02 -12.69
CA LEU A 646 -5.73 12.14 -11.23
C LEU A 646 -6.43 13.39 -10.70
N LEU A 647 -6.84 14.31 -11.58
CA LEU A 647 -7.70 15.45 -11.20
C LEU A 647 -9.16 15.02 -11.01
N ASP A 648 -9.56 13.85 -11.55
CA ASP A 648 -10.85 13.28 -11.24
C ASP A 648 -10.84 12.64 -9.84
N LYS A 649 -11.79 13.02 -9.00
CA LYS A 649 -11.88 12.56 -7.62
C LYS A 649 -12.08 11.05 -7.50
N LYS A 650 -12.87 10.43 -8.39
CA LYS A 650 -13.11 8.98 -8.34
C LYS A 650 -11.82 8.23 -8.67
N ASN A 651 -11.11 8.68 -9.70
CA ASN A 651 -9.81 8.10 -10.06
C ASN A 651 -8.78 8.27 -8.94
N TYR A 652 -8.65 9.47 -8.37
CA TYR A 652 -7.67 9.73 -7.32
C TYR A 652 -7.95 8.94 -6.03
N LEU A 653 -9.22 8.86 -5.62
CA LEU A 653 -9.65 8.17 -4.39
C LEU A 653 -9.94 6.68 -4.59
N SER A 654 -9.66 6.13 -5.78
CA SER A 654 -9.77 4.69 -6.08
C SER A 654 -8.76 3.82 -5.31
N PHE A 655 -7.94 4.42 -4.46
CA PHE A 655 -7.03 3.75 -3.55
C PHE A 655 -6.98 4.53 -2.23
N THR A 656 -7.67 4.07 -1.19
CA THR A 656 -7.97 4.92 -0.02
C THR A 656 -6.78 5.21 0.89
N SER A 657 -5.69 4.44 0.73
CA SER A 657 -4.51 4.48 1.61
C SER A 657 -4.91 4.39 3.09
N GLY A 658 -4.16 5.00 4.01
CA GLY A 658 -4.35 4.81 5.46
C GLY A 658 -3.82 3.47 5.96
N ASP A 659 -2.99 2.79 5.17
CA ASP A 659 -2.37 1.51 5.48
C ASP A 659 -0.94 1.64 6.04
N GLY A 660 -0.33 0.49 6.28
CA GLY A 660 0.94 0.36 6.97
C GLY A 660 2.23 0.41 6.15
N ALA A 661 2.19 0.91 4.91
CA ALA A 661 3.41 1.07 4.12
C ALA A 661 4.36 2.11 4.72
N CYS A 662 5.65 1.98 4.38
CA CYS A 662 6.69 2.95 4.76
C CYS A 662 6.40 4.35 4.17
N LEU A 663 6.97 5.38 4.80
CA LEU A 663 7.01 6.73 4.23
C LEU A 663 7.72 6.70 2.87
N GLY A 664 7.10 7.27 1.83
CA GLY A 664 7.70 7.34 0.49
C GLY A 664 7.64 6.04 -0.33
N CYS A 665 6.81 5.07 0.07
CA CYS A 665 6.81 3.75 -0.55
C CYS A 665 6.45 3.78 -2.05
N ALA A 666 7.45 3.58 -2.93
CA ALA A 666 7.25 3.63 -4.38
C ALA A 666 6.33 2.51 -4.92
N GLU A 667 6.22 1.37 -4.21
CA GLU A 667 5.23 0.32 -4.52
C GLU A 667 3.82 0.89 -4.56
N LYS A 668 3.51 1.81 -3.65
CA LYS A 668 2.16 2.39 -3.55
C LYS A 668 1.90 3.44 -4.62
N THR A 669 2.88 4.26 -4.98
CA THR A 669 2.76 5.20 -6.10
C THR A 669 2.41 4.45 -7.39
N VAL A 670 3.13 3.36 -7.67
CA VAL A 670 2.82 2.45 -8.79
C VAL A 670 1.40 1.89 -8.69
N MET A 671 1.02 1.38 -7.51
CA MET A 671 -0.31 0.80 -7.29
C MET A 671 -1.43 1.81 -7.53
N HIS A 672 -1.25 3.05 -7.02
CA HIS A 672 -2.21 4.13 -7.17
C HIS A 672 -2.41 4.50 -8.64
N LEU A 673 -1.33 4.70 -9.40
CA LEU A 673 -1.40 4.98 -10.83
C LEU A 673 -2.07 3.85 -11.61
N PHE A 674 -1.76 2.59 -11.27
CA PHE A 674 -2.34 1.43 -11.93
C PHE A 674 -3.86 1.32 -11.68
N VAL A 675 -4.29 1.46 -10.42
CA VAL A 675 -5.71 1.40 -10.06
C VAL A 675 -6.47 2.60 -10.63
N ALA A 676 -5.92 3.81 -10.57
CA ALA A 676 -6.53 5.01 -11.14
C ALA A 676 -6.70 4.90 -12.66
N THR A 677 -5.73 4.28 -13.36
CA THR A 677 -5.83 4.01 -14.80
C THR A 677 -6.98 3.05 -15.12
N ILE A 678 -7.14 1.97 -14.34
CA ILE A 678 -8.25 1.04 -14.52
C ILE A 678 -9.59 1.73 -14.26
N GLU A 679 -9.69 2.52 -13.19
CA GLU A 679 -10.93 3.23 -12.84
C GLU A 679 -11.35 4.22 -13.93
N ALA A 680 -10.36 4.95 -14.49
CA ALA A 680 -10.56 5.91 -15.58
C ALA A 680 -11.07 5.24 -16.86
N LEU A 681 -10.60 4.02 -17.17
CA LEU A 681 -11.05 3.24 -18.33
C LEU A 681 -12.43 2.61 -18.09
N MET A 682 -12.66 2.04 -16.91
CA MET A 682 -13.86 1.23 -16.63
C MET A 682 -15.10 2.07 -16.38
N THR A 683 -14.98 3.21 -15.70
CA THR A 683 -16.15 4.02 -15.30
C THR A 683 -17.00 4.46 -16.50
N PRO A 684 -16.44 5.10 -17.55
CA PRO A 684 -17.24 5.51 -18.70
C PRO A 684 -17.87 4.34 -19.46
N ARG A 685 -17.15 3.20 -19.54
CA ARG A 685 -17.65 1.98 -20.17
C ARG A 685 -18.86 1.41 -19.44
N ILE A 686 -18.80 1.36 -18.10
CA ILE A 686 -19.91 0.92 -17.26
C ILE A 686 -21.11 1.85 -17.39
N GLU A 687 -20.91 3.17 -17.39
CA GLU A 687 -21.98 4.16 -17.56
C GLU A 687 -22.72 3.97 -18.91
N LYS A 688 -21.97 3.81 -20.01
CA LYS A 688 -22.54 3.48 -21.33
C LYS A 688 -23.31 2.15 -21.30
N HIS A 689 -22.77 1.14 -20.63
CA HIS A 689 -23.41 -0.19 -20.55
C HIS A 689 -24.70 -0.18 -19.72
N VAL A 690 -24.73 0.55 -18.61
CA VAL A 690 -25.92 0.71 -17.77
C VAL A 690 -27.03 1.44 -18.57
N ALA A 691 -26.67 2.44 -19.37
CA ALA A 691 -27.62 3.10 -20.27
C ALA A 691 -28.21 2.12 -21.30
N HIS A 692 -27.37 1.26 -21.91
CA HIS A 692 -27.82 0.21 -22.83
C HIS A 692 -28.77 -0.78 -22.17
N ILE A 693 -28.45 -1.26 -20.96
CA ILE A 693 -29.34 -2.17 -20.22
C ILE A 693 -30.69 -1.52 -19.92
N ASN A 694 -30.72 -0.23 -19.56
CA ASN A 694 -31.97 0.49 -19.31
C ASN A 694 -32.83 0.64 -20.58
N ASP A 695 -32.21 0.87 -21.74
CA ASP A 695 -32.90 0.88 -23.04
C ASP A 695 -33.52 -0.49 -23.34
N LEU A 696 -32.73 -1.57 -23.21
CA LEU A 696 -33.20 -2.93 -23.44
C LEU A 696 -34.36 -3.32 -22.52
N ILE A 697 -34.28 -2.99 -21.22
CA ILE A 697 -35.38 -3.23 -20.27
C ILE A 697 -36.65 -2.51 -20.75
N SER A 698 -36.54 -1.24 -21.12
CA SER A 698 -37.67 -0.42 -21.54
C SER A 698 -38.31 -0.96 -22.83
N ARG A 699 -37.48 -1.34 -23.82
CA ARG A 699 -37.94 -1.91 -25.09
C ARG A 699 -38.57 -3.29 -24.91
N LEU A 700 -38.02 -4.15 -24.05
CA LEU A 700 -38.61 -5.46 -23.74
C LEU A 700 -39.94 -5.34 -23.01
N GLU A 701 -40.05 -4.44 -22.02
CA GLU A 701 -41.31 -4.19 -21.33
C GLU A 701 -42.38 -3.68 -22.31
N GLN A 702 -42.02 -2.76 -23.21
CA GLN A 702 -42.90 -2.30 -24.27
C GLN A 702 -43.26 -3.42 -25.26
N HIS A 703 -42.32 -4.29 -25.63
CA HIS A 703 -42.54 -5.43 -26.50
C HIS A 703 -43.55 -6.41 -25.88
N ILE A 704 -43.42 -6.70 -24.57
CA ILE A 704 -44.39 -7.49 -23.81
C ILE A 704 -45.77 -6.82 -23.86
N GLN A 705 -45.86 -5.53 -23.52
CA GLN A 705 -47.13 -4.80 -23.51
C GLN A 705 -47.83 -4.81 -24.88
N LEU A 706 -47.09 -4.54 -25.96
CA LEU A 706 -47.64 -4.51 -27.32
C LEU A 706 -48.15 -5.88 -27.76
N LYS A 707 -47.42 -6.96 -27.47
CA LYS A 707 -47.84 -8.32 -27.84
C LYS A 707 -49.08 -8.74 -27.06
N LEU A 708 -49.11 -8.49 -25.74
CA LEU A 708 -50.29 -8.73 -24.90
C LEU A 708 -51.53 -7.97 -25.42
N VAL A 709 -51.39 -6.68 -25.76
CA VAL A 709 -52.49 -5.87 -26.29
C VAL A 709 -52.95 -6.36 -27.68
N SER A 710 -52.03 -6.81 -28.53
CA SER A 710 -52.35 -7.29 -29.88
C SER A 710 -53.10 -8.63 -29.91
N GLU A 711 -52.93 -9.47 -28.88
CA GLU A 711 -53.55 -10.79 -28.79
C GLU A 711 -54.87 -10.80 -27.99
N ILE A 712 -55.15 -9.74 -27.23
CA ILE A 712 -56.44 -9.52 -26.57
C ILE A 712 -57.46 -9.01 -27.59
N GLN A 713 -58.48 -9.82 -27.92
CA GLN A 713 -59.66 -9.30 -28.61
C GLN A 713 -60.45 -8.40 -27.65
N VAL A 714 -60.69 -7.15 -28.06
CA VAL A 714 -61.57 -6.23 -27.33
C VAL A 714 -63.03 -6.67 -27.54
N GLY A 715 -63.53 -7.51 -26.64
CA GLY A 715 -64.92 -7.97 -26.56
C GLY A 715 -65.52 -7.79 -25.16
N ASP A 716 -66.84 -7.99 -25.02
CA ASP A 716 -67.63 -7.79 -23.78
C ASP A 716 -67.11 -8.56 -22.54
N SER A 717 -66.29 -9.60 -22.76
CA SER A 717 -65.64 -10.44 -21.74
C SER A 717 -64.54 -9.71 -20.94
N MET A 718 -63.89 -8.68 -21.50
CA MET A 718 -62.86 -7.89 -20.79
C MET A 718 -63.46 -6.98 -19.70
N LYS A 719 -64.69 -6.49 -19.90
CA LYS A 719 -65.44 -5.73 -18.90
C LYS A 719 -65.80 -6.58 -17.68
N GLN A 720 -66.24 -7.82 -17.89
CA GLN A 720 -66.59 -8.73 -16.79
C GLN A 720 -65.41 -9.14 -15.90
N ALA A 721 -64.20 -9.24 -16.45
CA ALA A 721 -63.00 -9.57 -15.68
C ALA A 721 -62.53 -8.43 -14.76
N LEU A 722 -62.82 -7.17 -15.12
CA LEU A 722 -62.46 -5.95 -14.39
C LEU A 722 -63.50 -5.54 -13.32
N GLU A 723 -64.77 -5.96 -13.47
CA GLU A 723 -65.87 -5.52 -12.59
C GLU A 723 -66.02 -6.34 -11.28
N ASN A 724 -65.27 -7.44 -11.09
CA ASN A 724 -65.27 -8.22 -9.84
C ASN A 724 -63.84 -8.52 -9.32
N PRO A 725 -63.23 -7.58 -8.57
CA PRO A 725 -61.96 -7.82 -7.89
C PRO A 725 -62.22 -8.67 -6.63
N GLY A 726 -61.90 -9.97 -6.70
CA GLY A 726 -61.69 -10.76 -5.49
C GLY A 726 -60.33 -10.40 -4.90
N GLU A 727 -60.20 -10.41 -3.58
CA GLU A 727 -58.99 -10.01 -2.83
C GLU A 727 -57.73 -10.75 -3.34
N GLY A 728 -56.90 -10.04 -4.11
CA GLY A 728 -55.60 -10.51 -4.60
C GLY A 728 -55.02 -9.51 -5.62
N ASP A 729 -53.70 -9.30 -5.58
CA ASP A 729 -52.99 -8.33 -6.43
C ASP A 729 -53.20 -8.60 -7.93
N LEU A 730 -53.60 -7.56 -8.66
CA LEU A 730 -53.85 -7.55 -10.11
C LEU A 730 -52.51 -7.59 -10.89
N THR A 731 -51.87 -8.76 -10.92
CA THR A 731 -50.73 -8.99 -11.82
C THR A 731 -51.21 -9.34 -13.23
N LEU A 732 -50.49 -8.92 -14.28
CA LEU A 732 -50.84 -9.20 -15.68
C LEU A 732 -50.94 -10.70 -15.99
N ALA A 733 -50.16 -11.53 -15.29
CA ALA A 733 -50.26 -13.00 -15.35
C ALA A 733 -51.59 -13.52 -14.78
N ALA A 734 -52.06 -12.97 -13.65
CA ALA A 734 -53.35 -13.32 -13.07
C ALA A 734 -54.53 -12.87 -13.94
N ILE A 735 -54.39 -11.75 -14.67
CA ILE A 735 -55.39 -11.28 -15.64
C ILE A 735 -55.44 -12.20 -16.87
N ALA A 736 -54.28 -12.61 -17.41
CA ALA A 736 -54.20 -13.54 -18.53
C ALA A 736 -54.81 -14.92 -18.20
N GLU A 737 -54.50 -15.49 -17.03
CA GLU A 737 -55.04 -16.77 -16.55
C GLU A 737 -56.57 -16.74 -16.35
N ARG A 738 -57.11 -15.57 -15.96
CA ARG A 738 -58.56 -15.36 -15.80
C ARG A 738 -59.27 -15.23 -17.15
N MET A 739 -58.62 -14.64 -18.15
CA MET A 739 -59.14 -14.52 -19.51
C MET A 739 -59.10 -15.84 -20.29
N GLU A 740 -58.10 -16.70 -20.03
CA GLU A 740 -58.06 -18.08 -20.55
C GLU A 740 -59.26 -18.91 -20.09
N ARG A 741 -59.69 -18.75 -18.83
CA ARG A 741 -60.91 -19.43 -18.30
C ARG A 741 -62.21 -18.98 -18.97
N LEU A 742 -62.23 -17.79 -19.59
CA LEU A 742 -63.39 -17.23 -20.26
C LEU A 742 -63.48 -17.60 -21.76
N GLY A 743 -62.48 -18.29 -22.31
CA GLY A 743 -62.55 -18.98 -23.61
C GLY A 743 -62.42 -18.13 -24.87
N ASP A 744 -62.11 -16.83 -24.77
CA ASP A 744 -62.17 -15.85 -25.89
C ASP A 744 -60.80 -15.29 -26.34
N ALA A 745 -59.68 -15.78 -25.82
CA ALA A 745 -58.34 -15.33 -26.21
C ALA A 745 -57.63 -16.34 -27.14
N ARG A 746 -56.85 -15.85 -28.12
CA ARG A 746 -55.76 -16.68 -28.67
C ARG A 746 -54.79 -16.92 -27.50
N PRO A 747 -54.36 -18.17 -27.24
CA PRO A 747 -53.45 -18.41 -26.13
C PRO A 747 -52.14 -17.70 -26.43
N ILE A 748 -51.83 -16.69 -25.61
CA ILE A 748 -50.50 -16.09 -25.54
C ILE A 748 -49.56 -17.24 -25.20
N ASP A 749 -48.51 -17.43 -26.00
CA ASP A 749 -47.52 -18.46 -25.72
C ASP A 749 -46.99 -18.27 -24.28
N PRO A 750 -47.39 -19.13 -23.33
CA PRO A 750 -47.07 -18.95 -21.92
C PRO A 750 -45.59 -19.19 -21.66
N GLU A 751 -44.92 -19.96 -22.54
CA GLU A 751 -43.49 -20.20 -22.50
C GLU A 751 -42.73 -18.96 -22.95
N TRP A 752 -43.16 -18.34 -24.05
CA TRP A 752 -42.64 -17.03 -24.48
C TRP A 752 -42.77 -15.97 -23.39
N LEU A 753 -43.97 -15.79 -22.83
CA LEU A 753 -44.21 -14.73 -21.83
C LEU A 753 -43.34 -14.93 -20.58
N ARG A 754 -43.25 -16.17 -20.08
CA ARG A 754 -42.41 -16.52 -18.93
C ARG A 754 -40.94 -16.24 -19.22
N ARG A 755 -40.46 -16.61 -20.41
CA ARG A 755 -39.07 -16.39 -20.82
C ARG A 755 -38.75 -14.91 -20.94
N THR A 756 -39.55 -14.14 -21.67
CA THR A 756 -39.31 -12.71 -21.90
C THR A 756 -39.44 -11.90 -20.61
N ALA A 757 -40.39 -12.24 -19.74
CA ALA A 757 -40.46 -11.66 -18.39
C ALA A 757 -39.23 -12.02 -17.54
N GLY A 758 -38.75 -13.26 -17.61
CA GLY A 758 -37.51 -13.70 -16.96
C GLY A 758 -36.26 -12.99 -17.50
N LEU A 759 -36.22 -12.63 -18.79
CA LEU A 759 -35.17 -11.80 -19.36
C LEU A 759 -35.19 -10.38 -18.79
N VAL A 760 -36.37 -9.75 -18.68
CA VAL A 760 -36.50 -8.44 -18.03
C VAL A 760 -36.00 -8.48 -16.58
N GLU A 761 -36.37 -9.50 -15.81
CA GLU A 761 -35.89 -9.69 -14.44
C GLU A 761 -34.36 -9.88 -14.39
N SER A 762 -33.82 -10.68 -15.31
CA SER A 762 -32.38 -10.92 -15.43
C SER A 762 -31.61 -9.62 -15.76
N LEU A 763 -32.13 -8.78 -16.65
CA LEU A 763 -31.55 -7.49 -16.99
C LEU A 763 -31.68 -6.48 -15.84
N LYS A 764 -32.80 -6.45 -15.12
CA LYS A 764 -32.96 -5.62 -13.91
C LYS A 764 -31.96 -6.01 -12.83
N ASN A 765 -31.75 -7.31 -12.61
CA ASN A 765 -30.72 -7.82 -11.71
C ASN A 765 -29.31 -7.46 -12.20
N LEU A 766 -29.04 -7.57 -13.50
CA LEU A 766 -27.75 -7.18 -14.08
C LEU A 766 -27.48 -5.69 -13.89
N ARG A 767 -28.46 -4.84 -14.17
CA ARG A 767 -28.38 -3.39 -13.89
C ARG A 767 -28.08 -3.14 -12.42
N TRP A 768 -28.83 -3.77 -11.51
CA TRP A 768 -28.62 -3.64 -10.07
C TRP A 768 -27.19 -4.02 -9.68
N LYS A 769 -26.63 -5.10 -10.25
CA LYS A 769 -25.22 -5.48 -10.00
C LYS A 769 -24.23 -4.41 -10.43
N TYR A 770 -24.49 -3.62 -11.48
CA TYR A 770 -23.60 -2.55 -11.94
C TYR A 770 -23.80 -1.23 -11.19
N THR A 771 -25.00 -0.93 -10.68
CA THR A 771 -25.31 0.37 -10.07
C THR A 771 -25.28 0.38 -8.54
N GLU A 772 -25.81 -0.67 -7.91
CA GLU A 772 -25.99 -0.73 -6.46
C GLU A 772 -25.20 -1.90 -5.88
N GLY A 773 -25.43 -3.13 -6.37
CA GLY A 773 -24.78 -4.33 -5.89
C GLY A 773 -24.95 -4.56 -4.38
N THR A 774 -24.21 -5.52 -3.84
CA THR A 774 -24.27 -5.84 -2.39
C THR A 774 -23.68 -4.74 -1.52
N THR A 775 -22.68 -4.01 -2.02
CA THR A 775 -21.94 -2.98 -1.29
C THR A 775 -22.56 -1.60 -1.38
N GLY A 776 -23.52 -1.36 -2.28
CA GLY A 776 -24.09 -0.03 -2.55
C GLY A 776 -23.30 0.81 -3.57
N THR A 777 -22.21 0.28 -4.12
CA THR A 777 -21.33 0.94 -5.11
C THR A 777 -21.34 0.27 -6.48
N GLY A 778 -22.17 -0.75 -6.68
CA GLY A 778 -22.22 -1.52 -7.92
C GLY A 778 -21.08 -2.53 -8.05
N ARG A 779 -20.70 -2.82 -9.29
CA ARG A 779 -19.67 -3.82 -9.61
C ARG A 779 -18.29 -3.18 -9.55
N SER A 780 -17.34 -3.85 -8.92
CA SER A 780 -15.94 -3.41 -8.87
C SER A 780 -15.28 -3.39 -10.25
N SER A 781 -14.39 -2.42 -10.46
CA SER A 781 -13.65 -2.19 -11.70
C SER A 781 -12.48 -3.14 -11.92
N LEU A 782 -11.98 -3.82 -10.88
CA LEU A 782 -10.98 -4.90 -10.97
C LEU A 782 -11.10 -5.93 -9.84
N GLY A 783 -10.36 -7.03 -9.95
CA GLY A 783 -10.09 -7.96 -8.85
C GLY A 783 -8.62 -8.31 -8.75
N MET A 784 -8.09 -8.45 -7.53
CA MET A 784 -6.66 -8.59 -7.29
C MET A 784 -6.30 -9.82 -6.45
N ILE A 785 -5.30 -10.56 -6.91
CA ILE A 785 -4.68 -11.67 -6.20
C ILE A 785 -3.22 -11.32 -5.93
N ASN A 786 -2.89 -11.05 -4.68
CA ASN A 786 -1.58 -10.57 -4.29
C ASN A 786 -0.74 -11.66 -3.64
N ALA A 787 0.52 -11.78 -4.04
CA ALA A 787 1.48 -12.67 -3.41
C ALA A 787 1.88 -12.12 -2.03
N THR A 788 2.31 -13.01 -1.13
CA THR A 788 2.84 -12.58 0.16
C THR A 788 4.10 -11.74 -0.02
N GLY A 789 4.16 -10.55 0.59
CA GLY A 789 5.27 -9.61 0.43
C GLY A 789 4.94 -8.26 1.06
N CYS A 790 5.71 -7.20 0.75
CA CYS A 790 5.40 -5.87 1.26
C CYS A 790 3.98 -5.45 0.87
N SER A 791 3.62 -5.62 -0.41
CA SER A 791 2.29 -5.32 -0.93
C SER A 791 1.13 -6.03 -0.24
N SER A 792 1.33 -7.25 0.27
CA SER A 792 0.30 -7.92 1.08
C SER A 792 0.33 -7.47 2.52
N VAL A 793 1.51 -7.17 3.08
CA VAL A 793 1.61 -6.70 4.47
C VAL A 793 0.93 -5.35 4.62
N TRP A 794 1.32 -4.33 3.87
CA TRP A 794 0.60 -3.06 3.94
C TRP A 794 -0.82 -3.17 3.37
N GLY A 795 -1.08 -4.07 2.43
CA GLY A 795 -2.42 -4.30 1.89
C GLY A 795 -3.41 -5.00 2.82
N SER A 796 -2.94 -5.76 3.82
CA SER A 796 -3.82 -6.61 4.64
C SER A 796 -3.35 -6.83 6.08
N THR A 797 -2.58 -5.91 6.66
CA THR A 797 -2.36 -5.91 8.11
C THR A 797 -3.69 -5.68 8.80
N TYR A 798 -4.26 -6.73 9.39
CA TYR A 798 -5.55 -6.68 10.04
C TYR A 798 -5.60 -5.58 11.12
N PRO A 799 -6.63 -4.72 11.15
CA PRO A 799 -7.86 -4.76 10.35
C PRO A 799 -7.85 -3.83 9.12
N PHE A 800 -6.69 -3.39 8.63
CA PHE A 800 -6.57 -2.33 7.62
C PHE A 800 -6.40 -2.90 6.21
N ASN A 801 -7.25 -2.46 5.29
CA ASN A 801 -7.23 -2.79 3.86
C ASN A 801 -7.47 -1.50 3.03
N PRO A 802 -6.52 -1.07 2.17
CA PRO A 802 -6.65 0.15 1.38
C PRO A 802 -7.40 -0.03 0.05
N TYR A 803 -7.75 -1.27 -0.32
CA TYR A 803 -8.34 -1.56 -1.63
C TYR A 803 -9.88 -1.43 -1.61
N PRO A 804 -10.50 -0.71 -2.57
CA PRO A 804 -11.96 -0.60 -2.71
C PRO A 804 -12.62 -1.74 -3.50
N PHE A 805 -11.85 -2.77 -3.84
CA PHE A 805 -12.28 -3.89 -4.68
C PHE A 805 -11.88 -5.25 -4.07
N PRO A 806 -12.43 -6.37 -4.58
CA PRO A 806 -12.06 -7.70 -4.12
C PRO A 806 -10.55 -7.94 -4.24
N TRP A 807 -9.94 -8.18 -3.09
CA TRP A 807 -8.51 -8.43 -2.95
C TRP A 807 -8.32 -9.71 -2.13
N ALA A 808 -7.37 -10.56 -2.53
CA ALA A 808 -7.03 -11.76 -1.79
C ALA A 808 -5.51 -12.00 -1.77
N ASN A 809 -5.01 -12.50 -0.64
CA ASN A 809 -3.70 -13.10 -0.53
C ASN A 809 -3.85 -14.56 -0.12
N HIS A 810 -3.21 -15.46 -0.86
CA HIS A 810 -3.19 -16.89 -0.55
C HIS A 810 -1.81 -17.30 0.00
N LEU A 811 -0.83 -17.51 -0.87
CA LEU A 811 0.55 -17.80 -0.47
C LEU A 811 1.55 -16.93 -1.24
N PHE A 812 2.83 -17.08 -0.90
CA PHE A 812 3.92 -16.32 -1.49
C PHE A 812 4.11 -16.63 -2.98
N GLN A 813 3.96 -17.90 -3.37
CA GLN A 813 4.37 -18.39 -4.68
C GLN A 813 3.28 -18.47 -5.74
N ASP A 814 2.00 -18.41 -5.37
CA ASP A 814 0.90 -18.93 -6.21
C ASP A 814 -0.13 -17.90 -6.66
N SER A 815 0.09 -16.61 -6.40
CA SER A 815 -0.81 -15.56 -6.88
C SER A 815 -1.08 -15.62 -8.41
N PRO A 816 -0.11 -15.97 -9.29
CA PRO A 816 -0.40 -16.12 -10.72
C PRO A 816 -1.35 -17.29 -11.01
N SER A 817 -1.16 -18.43 -10.33
CA SER A 817 -1.99 -19.63 -10.53
C SER A 817 -3.41 -19.44 -9.98
N MET A 818 -3.53 -18.78 -8.83
CA MET A 818 -4.84 -18.39 -8.26
C MET A 818 -5.59 -17.44 -9.18
N ALA A 819 -4.89 -16.46 -9.78
CA ALA A 819 -5.48 -15.55 -10.77
C ALA A 819 -6.06 -16.29 -11.98
N MET A 820 -5.45 -17.39 -12.44
CA MET A 820 -6.01 -18.20 -13.53
C MET A 820 -7.36 -18.83 -13.18
N GLY A 821 -7.54 -19.29 -11.94
CA GLY A 821 -8.80 -19.87 -11.48
C GLY A 821 -9.88 -18.81 -11.28
N VAL A 822 -9.51 -17.69 -10.64
CA VAL A 822 -10.40 -16.55 -10.43
C VAL A 822 -10.86 -15.95 -11.76
N PHE A 823 -9.96 -15.84 -12.74
CA PHE A 823 -10.29 -15.39 -14.09
C PHE A 823 -11.38 -16.25 -14.74
N GLU A 824 -11.25 -17.58 -14.74
CA GLU A 824 -12.26 -18.46 -15.35
C GLU A 824 -13.62 -18.34 -14.66
N GLY A 825 -13.62 -18.30 -13.32
CA GLY A 825 -14.85 -18.10 -12.55
C GLY A 825 -15.50 -16.74 -12.81
N HIS A 826 -14.69 -15.69 -12.89
CA HIS A 826 -15.14 -14.34 -13.19
C HIS A 826 -15.73 -14.24 -14.60
N MET A 827 -15.04 -14.76 -15.61
CA MET A 827 -15.49 -14.78 -17.00
C MET A 827 -16.78 -15.58 -17.20
N ALA A 828 -16.94 -16.70 -16.50
CA ALA A 828 -18.19 -17.45 -16.51
C ALA A 828 -19.38 -16.61 -15.98
N LYS A 829 -19.13 -15.78 -14.95
CA LYS A 829 -20.15 -14.85 -14.43
C LYS A 829 -20.41 -13.64 -15.34
N MET A 830 -19.42 -13.19 -16.10
CA MET A 830 -19.64 -12.20 -17.16
C MET A 830 -20.54 -12.76 -18.28
N ALA A 831 -20.26 -13.99 -18.71
CA ALA A 831 -21.00 -14.67 -19.77
C ALA A 831 -22.49 -14.82 -19.44
N GLU A 832 -22.86 -15.08 -18.17
CA GLU A 832 -24.26 -15.12 -17.72
C GLU A 832 -25.00 -13.81 -18.04
N GLY A 833 -24.37 -12.65 -17.84
CA GLY A 833 -24.95 -11.33 -18.10
C GLY A 833 -25.05 -11.01 -19.59
N PHE A 834 -23.96 -11.22 -20.33
CA PHE A 834 -23.93 -10.99 -21.78
C PHE A 834 -24.89 -11.91 -22.54
N ARG A 835 -25.05 -13.17 -22.08
CA ARG A 835 -26.06 -14.08 -22.60
C ARG A 835 -27.47 -13.49 -22.47
N ALA A 836 -27.81 -12.91 -21.33
CA ALA A 836 -29.13 -12.29 -21.13
C ALA A 836 -29.35 -11.07 -22.06
N ILE A 837 -28.30 -10.27 -22.29
CA ILE A 837 -28.34 -9.13 -23.23
C ILE A 837 -28.55 -9.61 -24.65
N ARG A 838 -27.74 -10.58 -25.13
CA ARG A 838 -27.89 -11.11 -26.49
C ARG A 838 -29.25 -11.77 -26.71
N MET A 839 -29.76 -12.51 -25.73
CA MET A 839 -31.12 -13.06 -25.80
C MET A 839 -32.18 -11.96 -25.89
N ALA A 840 -32.04 -10.89 -25.11
CA ALA A 840 -32.94 -9.74 -25.17
C ALA A 840 -32.92 -9.04 -26.54
N GLU A 841 -31.74 -8.84 -27.11
CA GLU A 841 -31.55 -8.26 -28.44
C GLU A 841 -32.17 -9.15 -29.53
N MET A 842 -31.87 -10.45 -29.51
CA MET A 842 -32.45 -11.42 -30.46
C MET A 842 -33.98 -11.50 -30.37
N GLU A 843 -34.53 -11.42 -29.16
CA GLU A 843 -35.99 -11.41 -28.93
C GLU A 843 -36.63 -10.13 -29.49
N LEU A 844 -36.01 -8.97 -29.25
CA LEU A 844 -36.48 -7.68 -29.79
C LEU A 844 -36.39 -7.61 -31.32
N ASP A 845 -35.38 -8.25 -31.91
CA ASP A 845 -35.18 -8.31 -33.37
C ASP A 845 -36.08 -9.38 -34.04
N GLY A 846 -36.86 -10.14 -33.25
CA GLY A 846 -37.79 -11.17 -33.74
C GLY A 846 -37.09 -12.43 -34.28
N GLY A 847 -35.81 -12.62 -33.97
CA GLY A 847 -34.96 -13.70 -34.49
C GLY A 847 -34.64 -14.82 -33.49
N PHE A 848 -35.13 -14.72 -32.25
CA PHE A 848 -34.86 -15.69 -31.18
C PHE A 848 -35.71 -16.96 -31.32
N ASP A 849 -35.04 -18.07 -31.64
CA ASP A 849 -35.55 -19.44 -31.65
C ASP A 849 -34.81 -20.27 -30.58
N PRO A 850 -35.48 -20.57 -29.45
CA PRO A 850 -34.89 -21.33 -28.36
C PRO A 850 -34.24 -22.64 -28.80
N GLU A 851 -34.84 -23.39 -29.73
CA GLU A 851 -34.30 -24.69 -30.15
C GLU A 851 -33.02 -24.55 -30.96
N ARG A 852 -32.93 -23.48 -31.76
CA ARG A 852 -31.76 -23.20 -32.61
C ARG A 852 -30.60 -22.62 -31.82
N GLU A 853 -30.87 -21.73 -30.87
CA GLU A 853 -29.81 -21.01 -30.14
C GLU A 853 -29.39 -21.68 -28.82
N GLN A 854 -30.16 -22.64 -28.30
CA GLN A 854 -29.87 -23.29 -27.02
C GLN A 854 -28.47 -23.89 -26.95
N GLU A 855 -27.98 -24.54 -28.01
CA GLU A 855 -26.64 -25.14 -28.01
C GLU A 855 -25.55 -24.06 -27.84
N PHE A 856 -25.62 -22.99 -28.63
CA PHE A 856 -24.68 -21.87 -28.54
C PHE A 856 -24.71 -21.21 -27.15
N LEU A 857 -25.91 -20.92 -26.63
CA LEU A 857 -26.09 -20.22 -25.35
C LEU A 857 -25.74 -21.08 -24.13
N THR A 858 -25.78 -22.41 -24.26
CA THR A 858 -25.36 -23.35 -23.22
C THR A 858 -23.84 -23.36 -23.05
N TYR A 859 -23.09 -23.26 -24.16
CA TYR A 859 -21.62 -23.27 -24.16
C TYR A 859 -20.99 -21.88 -24.33
N PHE A 860 -21.80 -20.82 -24.25
CA PHE A 860 -21.34 -19.45 -24.37
C PHE A 860 -20.35 -19.08 -23.27
N ASN A 861 -19.17 -18.63 -23.67
CA ASN A 861 -18.03 -18.34 -22.81
C ASN A 861 -17.19 -17.17 -23.38
N TRP A 862 -16.15 -16.80 -22.66
CA TRP A 862 -15.36 -15.61 -22.96
C TRP A 862 -14.61 -15.64 -24.29
N HIS A 863 -14.39 -16.80 -24.90
CA HIS A 863 -13.82 -16.88 -26.25
C HIS A 863 -14.77 -16.34 -27.33
N GLN A 864 -16.05 -16.15 -27.01
CA GLN A 864 -17.08 -15.66 -27.94
C GLN A 864 -17.53 -14.23 -27.62
N PHE A 865 -16.85 -13.54 -26.69
CA PHE A 865 -17.16 -12.15 -26.37
C PHE A 865 -16.80 -11.22 -27.54
N THR A 866 -17.60 -10.19 -27.74
CA THR A 866 -17.26 -9.09 -28.65
C THR A 866 -16.18 -8.19 -28.05
N ASP A 867 -15.67 -7.24 -28.85
CA ASP A 867 -14.70 -6.25 -28.35
C ASP A 867 -15.26 -5.38 -27.24
N GLU A 868 -16.50 -4.89 -27.40
CA GLU A 868 -17.16 -4.10 -26.36
C GLU A 868 -17.47 -4.93 -25.09
N GLU A 869 -17.88 -6.19 -25.23
CA GLU A 869 -18.11 -7.08 -24.08
C GLU A 869 -16.81 -7.36 -23.32
N TRP A 870 -15.70 -7.51 -24.03
CA TRP A 870 -14.38 -7.72 -23.43
C TRP A 870 -13.91 -6.50 -22.63
N GLU A 871 -14.09 -5.30 -23.18
CA GLU A 871 -13.74 -4.04 -22.52
C GLU A 871 -14.54 -3.77 -21.24
N LEU A 872 -15.70 -4.41 -21.09
CA LEU A 872 -16.55 -4.36 -19.90
C LEU A 872 -16.15 -5.36 -18.82
N CYS A 873 -15.25 -6.30 -19.10
CA CYS A 873 -14.77 -7.27 -18.11
C CYS A 873 -13.71 -6.64 -17.20
N PRO A 874 -13.95 -6.53 -15.87
CA PRO A 874 -12.92 -6.16 -14.92
C PRO A 874 -11.66 -7.04 -15.06
N PRO A 875 -10.45 -6.46 -15.15
CA PRO A 875 -9.23 -7.25 -15.20
C PRO A 875 -9.00 -8.02 -13.90
N VAL A 876 -8.52 -9.26 -14.04
CA VAL A 876 -7.98 -10.03 -12.92
C VAL A 876 -6.47 -9.83 -12.88
N VAL A 877 -6.01 -9.25 -11.77
CA VAL A 877 -4.63 -8.81 -11.60
C VAL A 877 -3.93 -9.69 -10.57
N SER A 878 -2.81 -10.31 -10.97
CA SER A 878 -1.86 -10.93 -10.05
C SER A 878 -0.80 -9.89 -9.67
N VAL A 879 -0.57 -9.69 -8.39
CA VAL A 879 0.44 -8.75 -7.87
C VAL A 879 1.49 -9.51 -7.06
N GLY A 880 2.73 -9.05 -7.08
CA GLY A 880 3.76 -9.54 -6.19
C GLY A 880 5.05 -8.74 -6.28
N GLY A 881 5.84 -8.80 -5.21
CA GLY A 881 7.20 -8.26 -5.23
C GLY A 881 8.14 -9.13 -6.06
N ASP A 882 9.36 -8.65 -6.26
CA ASP A 882 10.40 -9.36 -7.01
C ASP A 882 10.68 -10.76 -6.46
N GLY A 883 10.73 -10.97 -5.14
CA GLY A 883 10.93 -12.31 -4.57
C GLY A 883 9.83 -13.33 -4.88
N ALA A 884 8.58 -12.87 -5.02
CA ALA A 884 7.49 -13.75 -5.43
C ALA A 884 7.62 -14.11 -6.92
N MET A 885 8.00 -13.15 -7.75
CA MET A 885 7.85 -13.24 -9.21
C MET A 885 9.13 -13.70 -9.93
N TYR A 886 10.30 -13.36 -9.40
CA TYR A 886 11.61 -13.73 -9.95
C TYR A 886 12.10 -15.08 -9.41
N ASP A 887 11.73 -15.43 -8.18
CA ASP A 887 12.27 -16.59 -7.46
C ASP A 887 11.20 -17.67 -7.22
N ILE A 888 10.55 -17.68 -6.04
CA ILE A 888 9.74 -18.82 -5.60
C ILE A 888 8.50 -19.09 -6.46
N GLY A 889 7.85 -18.03 -6.96
CA GLY A 889 6.65 -18.11 -7.80
C GLY A 889 6.93 -18.03 -9.29
N PHE A 890 8.20 -17.97 -9.72
CA PHE A 890 8.58 -17.83 -11.12
C PHE A 890 8.00 -18.94 -12.01
N GLN A 891 7.90 -20.18 -11.52
CA GLN A 891 7.28 -21.27 -12.27
C GLN A 891 5.79 -21.00 -12.54
N ASN A 892 5.05 -20.46 -11.57
CA ASN A 892 3.63 -20.11 -11.73
C ASN A 892 3.48 -18.91 -12.68
N LEU A 893 4.36 -17.91 -12.55
CA LEU A 893 4.40 -16.77 -13.47
C LEU A 893 4.67 -17.21 -14.92
N SER A 894 5.68 -18.06 -15.13
CA SER A 894 6.00 -18.63 -16.43
C SER A 894 4.82 -19.43 -17.01
N ARG A 895 4.08 -20.17 -16.17
CA ARG A 895 2.87 -20.87 -16.60
C ARG A 895 1.77 -19.92 -17.07
N VAL A 896 1.55 -18.80 -16.37
CA VAL A 896 0.59 -17.76 -16.76
C VAL A 896 1.00 -17.13 -18.09
N MET A 897 2.26 -16.75 -18.26
CA MET A 897 2.78 -16.17 -19.52
C MET A 897 2.61 -17.12 -20.70
N ALA A 898 2.81 -18.43 -20.49
CA ALA A 898 2.59 -19.46 -21.50
C ALA A 898 1.11 -19.85 -21.71
N SER A 899 0.18 -19.39 -20.86
CA SER A 899 -1.21 -19.87 -20.88
C SER A 899 -2.07 -19.24 -21.96
N GLY A 900 -1.68 -18.07 -22.47
CA GLY A 900 -2.52 -17.25 -23.36
C GLY A 900 -3.71 -16.58 -22.66
N LYS A 901 -3.96 -16.85 -21.37
CA LYS A 901 -5.05 -16.22 -20.63
C LYS A 901 -4.75 -14.74 -20.37
N PRO A 902 -5.70 -13.83 -20.57
CA PRO A 902 -5.49 -12.38 -20.46
C PRO A 902 -5.41 -11.87 -19.01
N ILE A 903 -4.55 -12.50 -18.22
CA ILE A 903 -4.27 -12.15 -16.83
C ILE A 903 -3.21 -11.06 -16.81
N LYS A 904 -3.42 -10.07 -15.95
CA LYS A 904 -2.52 -8.93 -15.78
C LYS A 904 -1.61 -9.23 -14.59
N VAL A 905 -0.30 -9.14 -14.78
CA VAL A 905 0.68 -9.41 -13.71
C VAL A 905 1.45 -8.13 -13.44
N LEU A 906 1.34 -7.62 -12.21
CA LEU A 906 2.06 -6.45 -11.73
C LEU A 906 3.19 -6.89 -10.80
N VAL A 907 4.43 -6.65 -11.22
CA VAL A 907 5.64 -6.95 -10.44
C VAL A 907 6.21 -5.67 -9.89
N LEU A 908 6.26 -5.59 -8.56
CA LEU A 908 6.82 -4.47 -7.81
C LEU A 908 8.28 -4.82 -7.48
N ASP A 909 9.20 -4.38 -8.32
CA ASP A 909 10.60 -4.79 -8.26
C ASP A 909 11.41 -3.88 -7.34
N THR A 910 11.59 -4.36 -6.11
CA THR A 910 12.42 -3.72 -5.09
C THR A 910 13.85 -4.24 -5.06
N GLN A 911 14.20 -5.22 -5.90
CA GLN A 911 15.56 -5.78 -6.02
C GLN A 911 16.11 -6.48 -4.77
N VAL A 912 15.23 -6.72 -3.78
CA VAL A 912 15.48 -7.42 -2.51
C VAL A 912 14.17 -7.97 -2.00
N TYR A 913 14.22 -8.96 -1.10
CA TYR A 913 13.01 -9.32 -0.37
C TYR A 913 12.76 -8.28 0.71
N SER A 914 12.05 -7.22 0.33
CA SER A 914 11.79 -6.09 1.21
C SER A 914 11.17 -6.59 2.52
N ASN A 915 10.02 -7.25 2.50
CA ASN A 915 9.29 -7.61 3.72
C ASN A 915 10.12 -8.38 4.78
N THR A 916 10.99 -9.30 4.36
CA THR A 916 11.76 -10.18 5.25
C THR A 916 13.08 -9.58 5.73
N GLY A 917 13.28 -8.27 5.54
CA GLY A 917 14.45 -7.54 6.03
C GLY A 917 15.59 -7.40 5.02
N GLY A 918 15.28 -7.40 3.72
CA GLY A 918 16.27 -7.13 2.68
C GLY A 918 17.14 -8.33 2.34
N GLN A 919 16.53 -9.51 2.17
CA GLN A 919 17.26 -10.70 1.71
C GLN A 919 17.58 -10.59 0.21
N ALA A 920 18.67 -11.26 -0.21
CA ALA A 920 19.09 -11.30 -1.60
C ALA A 920 17.97 -11.87 -2.50
N CYS A 921 17.77 -11.22 -3.65
CA CYS A 921 16.84 -11.62 -4.70
C CYS A 921 17.60 -11.74 -6.02
N THR A 922 17.14 -12.59 -6.95
CA THR A 922 17.76 -12.67 -8.28
C THR A 922 17.57 -11.43 -9.14
N SER A 923 16.65 -10.53 -8.78
CA SER A 923 16.50 -9.19 -9.36
C SER A 923 17.59 -8.19 -8.90
N GLY A 924 18.37 -8.50 -7.86
CA GLY A 924 19.47 -7.65 -7.38
C GLY A 924 20.71 -7.67 -8.28
N PHE A 925 21.63 -6.73 -8.06
CA PHE A 925 22.83 -6.55 -8.90
C PHE A 925 24.12 -7.16 -8.31
N ILE A 926 25.15 -7.30 -9.15
CA ILE A 926 26.49 -7.73 -8.71
C ILE A 926 27.04 -6.70 -7.72
N GLY A 927 27.63 -7.18 -6.63
CA GLY A 927 28.19 -6.36 -5.55
C GLY A 927 27.15 -5.76 -4.60
N GLN A 928 25.85 -6.02 -4.80
CA GLN A 928 24.81 -5.61 -3.86
C GLN A 928 24.98 -6.35 -2.52
N VAL A 929 24.94 -5.60 -1.41
CA VAL A 929 25.00 -6.15 -0.07
C VAL A 929 23.59 -6.32 0.47
N SER A 930 23.24 -7.54 0.84
CA SER A 930 21.93 -7.91 1.40
C SER A 930 22.08 -9.11 2.33
N ASP A 931 21.01 -9.46 3.06
CA ASP A 931 21.03 -10.71 3.83
C ASP A 931 21.15 -11.90 2.87
N MET A 932 22.00 -12.88 3.22
CA MET A 932 22.51 -13.95 2.35
C MET A 932 23.54 -13.54 1.28
N ALA A 933 23.81 -12.25 1.08
CA ALA A 933 24.88 -11.74 0.19
C ALA A 933 25.74 -10.69 0.92
N GLN A 934 26.48 -11.15 1.93
CA GLN A 934 27.25 -10.28 2.83
C GLN A 934 28.57 -9.80 2.19
N TYR A 935 29.04 -8.64 2.64
CA TYR A 935 30.35 -8.11 2.26
C TYR A 935 31.44 -8.64 3.21
N GLY A 936 32.41 -9.38 2.66
CA GLY A 936 33.56 -9.94 3.35
C GLY A 936 34.87 -9.74 2.58
N LYS A 937 35.92 -10.43 3.01
CA LYS A 937 37.25 -10.33 2.37
C LYS A 937 37.31 -11.04 1.02
N ALA A 938 36.62 -12.16 0.88
CA ALA A 938 36.58 -12.97 -0.35
C ALA A 938 35.38 -12.57 -1.22
N ILE A 939 34.18 -12.66 -0.65
CA ILE A 939 32.92 -12.31 -1.32
C ILE A 939 32.61 -10.85 -1.02
N LYS A 940 32.32 -10.05 -2.05
CA LYS A 940 32.03 -8.62 -1.93
C LYS A 940 30.56 -8.33 -2.28
N GLY A 941 29.61 -9.03 -1.66
CA GLY A 941 28.19 -8.94 -1.99
C GLY A 941 27.75 -10.01 -3.01
N LYS A 942 26.59 -9.81 -3.64
CA LYS A 942 26.02 -10.73 -4.63
C LYS A 942 26.96 -10.91 -5.84
N GLU A 943 27.07 -12.14 -6.35
CA GLU A 943 27.99 -12.48 -7.44
C GLU A 943 27.26 -12.71 -8.76
N GLU A 944 25.99 -13.14 -8.72
CA GLU A 944 25.22 -13.37 -9.94
C GLU A 944 24.77 -12.05 -10.59
N PRO A 945 24.66 -11.99 -11.92
CA PRO A 945 23.98 -10.88 -12.59
C PRO A 945 22.50 -10.84 -12.23
N ARG A 946 21.85 -9.72 -12.54
CA ARG A 946 20.41 -9.57 -12.38
C ARG A 946 19.68 -10.45 -13.39
N LYS A 947 18.65 -11.15 -12.94
CA LYS A 947 17.72 -11.90 -13.81
C LYS A 947 16.78 -10.93 -14.50
N GLU A 948 16.73 -10.92 -15.83
CA GLU A 948 15.91 -9.97 -16.59
C GLU A 948 14.53 -10.55 -16.96
N ILE A 949 13.55 -10.40 -16.06
CA ILE A 949 12.22 -11.02 -16.22
C ILE A 949 11.48 -10.55 -17.48
N GLY A 950 11.70 -9.30 -17.91
CA GLY A 950 11.06 -8.77 -19.11
C GLY A 950 11.50 -9.49 -20.39
N LEU A 951 12.80 -9.81 -20.52
CA LEU A 951 13.30 -10.63 -21.65
C LEU A 951 12.83 -12.07 -21.57
N ILE A 952 12.73 -12.64 -20.36
CA ILE A 952 12.16 -13.97 -20.16
C ILE A 952 10.68 -13.99 -20.57
N GLY A 953 9.93 -12.94 -20.23
CA GLY A 953 8.54 -12.76 -20.67
C GLY A 953 8.42 -12.66 -22.18
N MET A 954 9.29 -11.88 -22.83
CA MET A 954 9.38 -11.81 -24.31
C MET A 954 9.64 -13.19 -24.91
N ALA A 955 10.48 -14.03 -24.29
CA ALA A 955 10.78 -15.37 -24.78
C ALA A 955 9.55 -16.31 -24.83
N HIS A 956 8.48 -16.00 -24.09
CA HIS A 956 7.20 -16.71 -24.20
C HIS A 956 6.39 -16.34 -25.46
N ARG A 957 6.74 -15.25 -26.16
CA ARG A 957 6.16 -14.78 -27.45
C ARG A 957 4.69 -14.36 -27.42
N THR A 958 3.97 -14.67 -26.34
CA THR A 958 2.54 -14.41 -26.18
C THR A 958 2.24 -13.31 -25.19
N THR A 959 3.23 -12.81 -24.46
CA THR A 959 3.02 -11.90 -23.33
C THR A 959 3.37 -10.48 -23.71
N TYR A 960 2.47 -9.53 -23.45
CA TYR A 960 2.79 -8.10 -23.50
C TYR A 960 3.69 -7.75 -22.31
N ILE A 961 4.80 -7.05 -22.54
CA ILE A 961 5.73 -6.66 -21.48
C ILE A 961 5.81 -5.14 -21.40
N LEU A 962 5.71 -4.59 -20.20
CA LEU A 962 6.09 -3.22 -19.89
C LEU A 962 7.17 -3.25 -18.81
N GLN A 963 8.30 -2.60 -19.06
CA GLN A 963 9.28 -2.25 -18.05
C GLN A 963 9.30 -0.74 -17.84
N SER A 964 8.85 -0.26 -16.68
CA SER A 964 8.65 1.18 -16.41
C SER A 964 9.05 1.60 -14.99
N THR A 965 9.13 2.91 -14.73
CA THR A 965 9.39 3.48 -13.40
C THR A 965 8.56 4.75 -13.17
N ILE A 966 8.35 5.12 -11.90
CA ILE A 966 7.56 6.31 -11.52
C ILE A 966 8.18 7.64 -11.99
N ALA A 967 9.43 7.64 -12.44
CA ALA A 967 10.08 8.81 -13.02
C ALA A 967 9.53 9.17 -14.42
N GLN A 968 8.88 8.22 -15.09
CA GLN A 968 8.23 8.42 -16.40
C GLN A 968 6.76 7.98 -16.34
N PRO A 969 5.89 8.75 -15.64
CA PRO A 969 4.48 8.38 -15.45
C PRO A 969 3.71 8.27 -16.76
N GLY A 970 4.01 9.09 -17.77
CA GLY A 970 3.41 8.99 -19.11
C GLY A 970 3.64 7.62 -19.75
N HIS A 971 4.91 7.19 -19.86
CA HIS A 971 5.29 5.87 -20.36
C HIS A 971 4.63 4.73 -19.55
N MET A 972 4.53 4.90 -18.23
CA MET A 972 3.87 3.91 -17.36
C MET A 972 2.36 3.80 -17.63
N ILE A 973 1.63 4.92 -17.61
CA ILE A 973 0.16 4.92 -17.78
C ILE A 973 -0.22 4.47 -19.19
N GLU A 974 0.49 4.94 -20.21
CA GLU A 974 0.29 4.48 -21.60
C GLU A 974 0.54 2.96 -21.72
N GLY A 975 1.63 2.48 -21.12
CA GLY A 975 1.94 1.06 -21.08
C GLY A 975 0.89 0.23 -20.32
N PHE A 976 0.27 0.79 -19.28
CA PHE A 976 -0.86 0.16 -18.59
C PHE A 976 -2.07 0.07 -19.49
N ILE A 977 -2.45 1.15 -20.17
CA ILE A 977 -3.60 1.17 -21.09
C ILE A 977 -3.43 0.08 -22.16
N GLN A 978 -2.26 0.02 -22.82
CA GLN A 978 -1.95 -0.99 -23.83
C GLN A 978 -2.03 -2.42 -23.25
N GLY A 979 -1.36 -2.66 -22.12
CA GLY A 979 -1.35 -3.97 -21.48
C GLY A 979 -2.71 -4.42 -20.93
N LEU A 980 -3.57 -3.50 -20.47
CA LEU A 980 -4.93 -3.79 -20.02
C LEU A 980 -5.82 -4.22 -21.19
N LYS A 981 -5.67 -3.59 -22.36
CA LYS A 981 -6.41 -3.92 -23.59
C LYS A 981 -5.95 -5.24 -24.23
N ALA A 982 -4.70 -5.64 -24.00
CA ALA A 982 -4.15 -6.86 -24.56
C ALA A 982 -4.99 -8.12 -24.21
N ARG A 983 -5.36 -8.93 -25.21
CA ARG A 983 -6.14 -10.18 -25.03
C ARG A 983 -5.29 -11.40 -24.68
N ARG A 984 -4.19 -11.14 -23.98
CA ARG A 984 -3.12 -12.07 -23.67
C ARG A 984 -2.52 -11.70 -22.32
N PRO A 985 -1.67 -12.57 -21.73
CA PRO A 985 -1.00 -12.22 -20.49
C PRO A 985 -0.24 -10.90 -20.66
N ALA A 986 -0.31 -10.02 -19.68
CA ALA A 986 0.46 -8.78 -19.64
C ALA A 986 1.33 -8.78 -18.38
N LEU A 987 2.63 -8.53 -18.52
CA LEU A 987 3.58 -8.41 -17.43
C LEU A 987 4.06 -6.97 -17.32
N PHE A 988 3.71 -6.32 -16.22
CA PHE A 988 4.17 -4.99 -15.85
C PHE A 988 5.31 -5.15 -14.82
N ASN A 989 6.55 -5.03 -15.26
CA ASN A 989 7.74 -5.05 -14.41
C ASN A 989 8.11 -3.61 -14.04
N LEU A 990 7.95 -3.24 -12.78
CA LEU A 990 8.04 -1.84 -12.38
C LEU A 990 9.08 -1.66 -11.29
N TYR A 991 10.04 -0.77 -11.51
CA TYR A 991 11.02 -0.44 -10.49
C TYR A 991 10.36 0.35 -9.36
N THR A 992 10.56 -0.14 -8.14
CA THR A 992 10.05 0.49 -6.92
C THR A 992 11.17 0.55 -5.90
N SER A 993 11.64 1.74 -5.55
CA SER A 993 12.65 1.90 -4.52
C SER A 993 12.13 1.47 -3.15
N CYS A 994 12.98 0.85 -2.34
CA CYS A 994 12.66 0.50 -0.96
C CYS A 994 13.51 1.34 0.00
N GLN A 995 12.89 2.33 0.65
CA GLN A 995 13.57 3.27 1.55
C GLN A 995 14.49 2.57 2.56
N PRO A 996 14.00 1.63 3.41
CA PRO A 996 14.83 1.01 4.42
C PRO A 996 15.93 0.09 3.85
N GLU A 997 15.64 -0.67 2.79
CA GLU A 997 16.57 -1.72 2.31
C GLU A 997 17.58 -1.19 1.29
N HIS A 998 17.22 -0.15 0.52
CA HIS A 998 18.17 0.59 -0.32
C HIS A 998 18.96 1.60 0.52
N GLY A 999 18.41 1.99 1.68
CA GLY A 999 18.98 2.96 2.60
C GLY A 999 19.00 4.37 2.02
N ILE A 1000 17.85 4.78 1.48
CA ILE A 1000 17.61 6.09 0.88
C ILE A 1000 16.61 6.89 1.74
N GLY A 1001 16.53 8.21 1.54
CA GLY A 1001 15.57 9.08 2.23
C GLY A 1001 14.11 8.75 1.92
N ASP A 1002 13.20 9.15 2.81
CA ASP A 1002 11.75 8.92 2.66
C ASP A 1002 11.14 9.73 1.48
N ASP A 1003 11.83 10.76 1.02
CA ASP A 1003 11.51 11.68 -0.07
C ASP A 1003 12.13 11.29 -1.42
N MET A 1004 12.97 10.24 -1.44
CA MET A 1004 13.87 9.96 -2.57
C MET A 1004 13.30 9.02 -3.64
N GLY A 1005 12.04 8.58 -3.54
CA GLY A 1005 11.47 7.55 -4.42
C GLY A 1005 11.57 7.87 -5.90
N SER A 1006 11.01 9.01 -6.32
CA SER A 1006 11.05 9.51 -7.69
C SER A 1006 12.47 9.80 -8.18
N VAL A 1007 13.32 10.41 -7.35
CA VAL A 1007 14.72 10.71 -7.69
C VAL A 1007 15.49 9.43 -7.98
N GLN A 1008 15.34 8.41 -7.14
CA GLN A 1008 16.02 7.12 -7.34
C GLN A 1008 15.48 6.37 -8.56
N ALA A 1009 14.18 6.46 -8.84
CA ALA A 1009 13.61 5.92 -10.06
C ALA A 1009 14.19 6.58 -11.32
N LYS A 1010 14.46 7.89 -11.28
CA LYS A 1010 15.13 8.61 -12.38
C LYS A 1010 16.58 8.16 -12.54
N LEU A 1011 17.34 8.09 -11.45
CA LEU A 1011 18.73 7.63 -11.48
C LEU A 1011 18.87 6.19 -11.97
N ALA A 1012 17.92 5.31 -11.62
CA ALA A 1012 17.90 3.93 -12.11
C ALA A 1012 17.74 3.83 -13.63
N VAL A 1013 16.92 4.71 -14.24
CA VAL A 1013 16.76 4.79 -15.71
C VAL A 1013 18.01 5.38 -16.36
N GLU A 1014 18.50 6.51 -15.84
CA GLU A 1014 19.67 7.20 -16.40
C GLU A 1014 20.94 6.33 -16.32
N SER A 1015 21.13 5.58 -15.25
CA SER A 1015 22.29 4.70 -15.06
C SER A 1015 22.19 3.34 -15.76
N ARG A 1016 21.15 3.13 -16.57
CA ARG A 1016 20.83 1.82 -17.19
C ARG A 1016 20.66 0.67 -16.20
N ALA A 1017 20.49 0.95 -14.90
CA ALA A 1017 20.14 -0.06 -13.91
C ALA A 1017 18.77 -0.67 -14.24
N TYR A 1018 17.84 0.15 -14.72
CA TYR A 1018 16.48 -0.22 -15.07
C TYR A 1018 16.00 0.51 -16.34
N PRO A 1019 16.48 0.12 -17.55
CA PRO A 1019 16.06 0.75 -18.80
C PRO A 1019 14.57 0.50 -19.07
N LEU A 1020 13.91 1.46 -19.71
CA LEU A 1020 12.50 1.39 -20.04
C LEU A 1020 12.30 0.63 -21.35
N PHE A 1021 11.24 -0.18 -21.46
CA PHE A 1021 10.86 -0.73 -22.75
C PHE A 1021 9.43 -1.29 -22.74
N ARG A 1022 8.87 -1.43 -23.94
CA ARG A 1022 7.63 -2.16 -24.20
C ARG A 1022 7.90 -3.28 -25.19
N TYR A 1023 7.23 -4.41 -24.99
CA TYR A 1023 7.17 -5.48 -25.98
C TYR A 1023 5.70 -5.82 -26.24
N ASP A 1024 5.25 -5.55 -27.46
CA ASP A 1024 3.92 -5.95 -27.93
C ASP A 1024 4.01 -7.02 -29.02
N PRO A 1025 3.67 -8.29 -28.70
CA PRO A 1025 3.63 -9.36 -29.69
C PRO A 1025 2.55 -9.21 -30.77
N GLU A 1026 1.65 -8.21 -30.67
CA GLU A 1026 0.66 -7.89 -31.73
C GLU A 1026 1.17 -6.86 -32.73
N ALA A 1027 2.20 -6.07 -32.39
CA ALA A 1027 2.72 -5.01 -33.25
C ALA A 1027 3.43 -5.53 -34.51
N GLY A 1028 3.95 -6.77 -34.49
CA GLY A 1028 4.68 -7.34 -35.63
C GLY A 1028 5.05 -8.81 -35.47
N LYS A 1029 5.98 -9.28 -36.31
CA LYS A 1029 6.47 -10.67 -36.31
C LYS A 1029 7.92 -10.79 -35.85
N THR A 1030 8.70 -9.73 -36.03
CA THR A 1030 10.12 -9.67 -35.64
C THR A 1030 10.28 -8.97 -34.30
N PRO A 1031 11.32 -9.28 -33.51
CA PRO A 1031 11.63 -8.54 -32.29
C PRO A 1031 11.68 -7.03 -32.52
N GLU A 1032 12.24 -6.58 -33.63
CA GLU A 1032 12.38 -5.16 -33.99
C GLU A 1032 11.05 -4.45 -34.19
N GLU A 1033 10.03 -5.12 -34.74
CA GLU A 1033 8.69 -4.56 -34.89
C GLU A 1033 7.90 -4.54 -33.56
N CYS A 1034 8.22 -5.47 -32.66
CA CYS A 1034 7.50 -5.67 -31.40
C CYS A 1034 8.10 -4.90 -30.22
N PHE A 1035 9.34 -4.43 -30.32
CA PHE A 1035 10.12 -3.93 -29.19
C PHE A 1035 10.38 -2.43 -29.29
N ASP A 1036 9.99 -1.68 -28.26
CA ASP A 1036 10.10 -0.23 -28.19
C ASP A 1036 10.93 0.21 -26.98
N LEU A 1037 11.80 1.20 -27.20
CA LEU A 1037 12.74 1.79 -26.24
C LEU A 1037 12.42 3.24 -25.89
N GLU A 1038 11.24 3.74 -26.25
CA GLU A 1038 10.80 5.09 -25.90
C GLU A 1038 10.88 5.37 -24.39
N GLY A 1039 11.12 6.64 -24.02
CA GLY A 1039 11.22 7.08 -22.63
C GLY A 1039 12.63 7.02 -22.03
N ASN A 1040 13.60 6.34 -22.67
CA ASN A 1040 14.98 6.33 -22.22
C ASN A 1040 15.76 7.58 -22.66
N PRO A 1041 16.51 8.25 -21.75
CA PRO A 1041 17.37 9.37 -22.11
C PRO A 1041 18.59 8.91 -22.91
N ALA A 1042 19.05 9.77 -23.83
CA ALA A 1042 20.21 9.56 -24.71
C ALA A 1042 20.25 8.14 -25.31
N PRO A 1043 19.23 7.71 -26.08
CA PRO A 1043 19.04 6.32 -26.46
C PRO A 1043 20.14 5.77 -27.39
N ASP A 1044 20.90 6.65 -28.03
CA ASP A 1044 22.03 6.35 -28.90
C ASP A 1044 23.36 6.20 -28.14
N GLN A 1045 23.40 6.57 -26.86
CA GLN A 1045 24.61 6.54 -26.03
C GLN A 1045 24.54 5.43 -24.97
N ASP A 1046 25.71 4.96 -24.55
CA ASP A 1046 25.82 3.98 -23.47
C ASP A 1046 25.34 4.59 -22.14
N TRP A 1047 25.78 5.81 -21.86
CA TRP A 1047 25.43 6.56 -20.65
C TRP A 1047 24.92 7.96 -21.00
N PRO A 1048 23.79 8.41 -20.43
CA PRO A 1048 23.46 9.83 -20.40
C PRO A 1048 24.42 10.59 -19.48
N THR A 1049 24.39 11.93 -19.51
CA THR A 1049 25.28 12.79 -18.71
C THR A 1049 24.51 13.66 -17.72
N TYR A 1050 25.13 13.95 -16.57
CA TYR A 1050 24.63 14.89 -15.57
C TYR A 1050 25.69 15.94 -15.21
N THR A 1051 25.27 17.02 -14.55
CA THR A 1051 26.16 18.11 -14.13
C THR A 1051 26.42 18.04 -12.63
N LEU A 1052 27.67 17.84 -12.23
CA LEU A 1052 28.13 17.90 -10.84
C LEU A 1052 28.60 19.32 -10.51
N LYS A 1053 27.96 19.95 -9.51
CA LYS A 1053 28.38 21.25 -8.98
C LYS A 1053 29.29 21.06 -7.76
N TYR A 1054 30.40 21.78 -7.71
CA TYR A 1054 31.39 21.65 -6.63
C TYR A 1054 32.10 22.97 -6.34
N LYS A 1055 32.71 23.07 -5.16
CA LYS A 1055 33.53 24.20 -4.72
C LYS A 1055 35.00 23.89 -4.92
N GLN A 1056 35.72 24.87 -5.47
CA GLN A 1056 37.18 24.87 -5.51
C GLN A 1056 37.68 26.15 -4.82
N GLY A 1057 38.06 26.02 -3.54
CA GLY A 1057 38.33 27.16 -2.68
C GLY A 1057 37.04 27.96 -2.39
N ARG A 1058 36.98 29.23 -2.83
CA ARG A 1058 35.78 30.09 -2.68
C ARG A 1058 34.93 30.20 -3.96
N ARG A 1059 35.26 29.45 -5.01
CA ARG A 1059 34.57 29.54 -6.31
C ARG A 1059 33.72 28.29 -6.54
N ASP A 1060 32.49 28.51 -6.98
CA ASP A 1060 31.63 27.44 -7.49
C ASP A 1060 32.05 27.09 -8.92
N LYS A 1061 32.09 25.80 -9.22
CA LYS A 1061 32.43 25.20 -10.51
C LYS A 1061 31.46 24.08 -10.81
N GLU A 1062 31.36 23.72 -12.08
CA GLU A 1062 30.51 22.63 -12.56
C GLU A 1062 31.30 21.75 -13.53
N MET A 1063 31.01 20.45 -13.57
CA MET A 1063 31.55 19.50 -14.55
C MET A 1063 30.46 18.56 -15.03
N THR A 1064 30.51 18.18 -16.31
CA THR A 1064 29.59 17.21 -16.90
C THR A 1064 30.22 15.82 -16.84
N LEU A 1065 29.47 14.85 -16.33
CA LEU A 1065 29.92 13.48 -16.08
C LEU A 1065 28.91 12.48 -16.66
N PRO A 1066 29.36 11.31 -17.13
CA PRO A 1066 28.45 10.22 -17.48
C PRO A 1066 27.78 9.66 -16.23
N MET A 1067 26.48 9.33 -16.32
CA MET A 1067 25.73 8.63 -15.28
C MET A 1067 25.90 7.12 -15.48
N THR A 1068 26.95 6.54 -14.89
CA THR A 1068 27.18 5.09 -14.93
C THR A 1068 26.38 4.38 -13.82
N PHE A 1069 26.31 3.05 -13.86
CA PHE A 1069 25.72 2.29 -12.75
C PHE A 1069 26.39 2.59 -11.40
N ALA A 1070 27.70 2.86 -11.36
CA ALA A 1070 28.39 3.19 -10.12
C ALA A 1070 27.95 4.54 -9.54
N ASP A 1071 27.61 5.52 -10.38
CA ASP A 1071 27.11 6.84 -9.96
C ASP A 1071 25.72 6.73 -9.32
N PHE A 1072 24.86 5.84 -9.83
CA PHE A 1072 23.62 5.47 -9.15
C PHE A 1072 23.89 4.71 -7.85
N ALA A 1073 24.70 3.67 -7.90
CA ALA A 1073 24.99 2.79 -6.76
C ALA A 1073 25.58 3.54 -5.56
N MET A 1074 26.39 4.59 -5.77
CA MET A 1074 26.95 5.36 -4.66
C MET A 1074 25.90 6.13 -3.85
N THR A 1075 24.69 6.33 -4.40
CA THR A 1075 23.59 7.01 -3.71
C THR A 1075 22.80 6.07 -2.77
N GLU A 1076 23.10 4.77 -2.78
CA GLU A 1076 22.39 3.77 -2.00
C GLU A 1076 23.30 3.03 -1.00
N VAL A 1077 22.82 2.83 0.22
CA VAL A 1077 23.60 2.19 1.30
C VAL A 1077 23.96 0.74 0.97
N ARG A 1078 23.12 0.02 0.23
CA ARG A 1078 23.37 -1.38 -0.17
C ARG A 1078 24.62 -1.57 -1.03
N PHE A 1079 25.20 -0.51 -1.58
CA PHE A 1079 26.48 -0.55 -2.31
C PHE A 1079 27.61 0.22 -1.61
N ARG A 1080 27.35 0.94 -0.51
CA ARG A 1080 28.33 1.82 0.17
C ARG A 1080 29.68 1.16 0.44
N LYS A 1081 29.71 -0.13 0.76
CA LYS A 1081 30.96 -0.86 1.05
C LYS A 1081 31.86 -1.05 -0.17
N GLN A 1082 31.34 -0.86 -1.40
CA GLN A 1082 32.07 -0.96 -2.67
C GLN A 1082 32.88 0.28 -3.01
N PHE A 1083 32.68 1.38 -2.28
CA PHE A 1083 33.37 2.64 -2.53
C PHE A 1083 34.37 2.95 -1.42
N ARG A 1084 35.48 3.61 -1.79
CA ARG A 1084 36.46 4.17 -0.85
C ARG A 1084 36.86 5.57 -1.29
N ILE A 1085 36.83 6.53 -0.37
CA ILE A 1085 37.33 7.88 -0.61
C ILE A 1085 38.87 7.80 -0.74
N ALA A 1086 39.41 8.27 -1.86
CA ALA A 1086 40.85 8.42 -2.05
C ALA A 1086 41.31 9.77 -1.45
N PRO A 1087 42.18 9.76 -0.43
CA PRO A 1087 42.76 10.99 0.11
C PRO A 1087 43.45 11.82 -0.98
N PRO A 1088 43.34 13.15 -1.00
CA PRO A 1088 43.91 13.99 -2.08
C PRO A 1088 45.41 13.80 -2.33
N ASP A 1089 46.17 13.45 -1.30
CA ASP A 1089 47.61 13.15 -1.36
C ASP A 1089 47.94 11.83 -2.06
N THR A 1090 46.95 10.95 -2.26
CA THR A 1090 47.11 9.67 -2.97
C THR A 1090 46.82 9.77 -4.47
N TRP A 1091 46.33 10.91 -4.96
CA TRP A 1091 45.94 11.09 -6.35
C TRP A 1091 47.16 11.00 -7.27
N ASN A 1092 47.11 10.10 -8.25
CA ASN A 1092 48.19 9.82 -9.19
C ASN A 1092 47.64 9.46 -10.59
N ASP A 1093 48.54 9.31 -11.56
CA ASP A 1093 48.20 9.06 -12.97
C ASP A 1093 47.64 7.64 -13.23
N SER A 1094 47.78 6.71 -12.28
CA SER A 1094 47.16 5.38 -12.35
C SER A 1094 45.67 5.42 -12.02
N MET A 1095 45.15 6.52 -11.47
CA MET A 1095 43.72 6.71 -11.21
C MET A 1095 43.03 7.31 -12.44
N MET A 1096 41.92 6.71 -12.87
CA MET A 1096 41.20 7.09 -14.10
C MET A 1096 39.68 7.14 -13.87
N PRO A 1097 38.94 8.07 -14.52
CA PRO A 1097 37.48 8.06 -14.50
C PRO A 1097 36.91 6.70 -14.95
N LEU A 1098 35.89 6.20 -14.24
CA LEU A 1098 35.33 4.87 -14.49
C LEU A 1098 34.86 4.68 -15.93
N ALA A 1099 34.19 5.67 -16.54
CA ALA A 1099 33.73 5.55 -17.92
C ALA A 1099 34.87 5.31 -18.92
N GLU A 1100 36.00 6.02 -18.78
CA GLU A 1100 37.18 5.80 -19.62
C GLU A 1100 37.82 4.42 -19.36
N PHE A 1101 37.78 3.96 -18.11
CA PHE A 1101 38.28 2.64 -17.74
C PHE A 1101 37.45 1.50 -18.36
N LEU A 1102 36.13 1.65 -18.49
CA LEU A 1102 35.23 0.66 -19.09
C LEU A 1102 35.46 0.45 -20.60
N ASP A 1103 36.02 1.46 -21.27
CA ASP A 1103 36.34 1.42 -22.71
C ASP A 1103 37.70 0.78 -23.00
N LEU A 1104 38.53 0.58 -21.98
CA LEU A 1104 39.82 -0.10 -22.14
C LEU A 1104 39.64 -1.62 -22.29
N PRO A 1105 40.41 -2.27 -23.17
CA PRO A 1105 40.58 -3.73 -23.18
C PRO A 1105 41.01 -4.24 -21.80
N GLU A 1106 40.61 -5.46 -21.44
CA GLU A 1106 40.87 -6.04 -20.12
C GLU A 1106 42.37 -6.06 -19.75
N ASP A 1107 43.23 -6.37 -20.73
CA ASP A 1107 44.70 -6.38 -20.56
C ASP A 1107 45.28 -4.99 -20.23
N ASP A 1108 44.64 -3.91 -20.69
CA ASP A 1108 45.12 -2.53 -20.50
C ASP A 1108 44.67 -1.91 -19.16
N ARG A 1109 43.86 -2.65 -18.38
CA ARG A 1109 43.34 -2.22 -17.07
C ARG A 1109 44.29 -2.53 -15.92
N GLU A 1110 45.26 -3.42 -16.13
CA GLU A 1110 46.18 -3.83 -15.07
C GLU A 1110 46.94 -2.63 -14.48
N GLY A 1111 46.93 -2.51 -13.14
CA GLY A 1111 47.59 -1.41 -12.42
C GLY A 1111 46.86 -0.06 -12.47
N ARG A 1112 45.66 0.01 -13.08
CA ARG A 1112 44.81 1.20 -13.05
C ARG A 1112 43.74 1.10 -11.97
N PHE A 1113 43.34 2.23 -11.40
CA PHE A 1113 42.35 2.33 -10.34
C PHE A 1113 41.17 3.19 -10.80
N PRO A 1114 40.00 2.59 -11.11
CA PRO A 1114 38.84 3.34 -11.55
C PRO A 1114 38.25 4.17 -10.40
N TYR A 1115 37.80 5.38 -10.71
CA TYR A 1115 37.10 6.24 -9.76
C TYR A 1115 35.93 6.99 -10.40
N ILE A 1116 34.96 7.38 -9.57
CA ILE A 1116 33.94 8.37 -9.91
C ILE A 1116 34.14 9.65 -9.09
N TRP A 1117 33.66 10.78 -9.61
CA TRP A 1117 33.73 12.07 -8.91
C TRP A 1117 32.55 12.23 -7.97
N SER A 1118 32.82 12.70 -6.76
CA SER A 1118 31.81 13.07 -5.76
C SER A 1118 32.21 14.36 -5.07
N VAL A 1119 31.31 14.93 -4.29
CA VAL A 1119 31.61 16.04 -3.38
C VAL A 1119 31.58 15.59 -1.92
N ASP A 1120 32.35 16.26 -1.07
CA ASP A 1120 32.31 16.07 0.38
C ASP A 1120 31.28 16.99 1.05
N ARG A 1121 31.20 16.98 2.40
CA ARG A 1121 30.27 17.83 3.18
C ARG A 1121 30.51 19.34 3.00
N LYS A 1122 31.68 19.77 2.53
CA LYS A 1122 32.02 21.17 2.21
C LYS A 1122 31.76 21.51 0.74
N ASN A 1123 31.20 20.57 0.00
CA ASN A 1123 31.01 20.61 -1.43
C ASN A 1123 32.34 20.59 -2.21
N GLU A 1124 33.43 20.12 -1.62
CA GLU A 1124 34.75 20.02 -2.26
C GLU A 1124 34.88 18.69 -3.02
N LEU A 1125 35.59 18.73 -4.15
CA LEU A 1125 35.70 17.59 -5.06
C LEU A 1125 36.53 16.44 -4.46
N THR A 1126 36.02 15.22 -4.57
CA THR A 1126 36.62 13.99 -4.04
C THR A 1126 36.57 12.87 -5.08
N ARG A 1127 37.59 11.99 -5.09
CA ARG A 1127 37.60 10.76 -5.90
C ARG A 1127 37.12 9.58 -5.06
N LEU A 1128 36.07 8.89 -5.53
CA LEU A 1128 35.59 7.64 -4.97
C LEU A 1128 36.13 6.48 -5.80
N LEU A 1129 37.05 5.71 -5.23
CA LEU A 1129 37.55 4.47 -5.84
C LEU A 1129 36.41 3.45 -5.92
N VAL A 1130 36.31 2.81 -7.07
CA VAL A 1130 35.26 1.85 -7.41
C VAL A 1130 35.81 0.44 -7.31
N ALA A 1131 35.16 -0.42 -6.51
CA ALA A 1131 35.54 -1.82 -6.41
C ALA A 1131 35.16 -2.60 -7.68
N GLU A 1132 35.91 -3.66 -7.96
CA GLU A 1132 35.70 -4.56 -9.11
C GLU A 1132 34.25 -5.05 -9.30
N PRO A 1133 33.46 -5.45 -8.28
CA PRO A 1133 32.05 -5.80 -8.50
C PRO A 1133 31.18 -4.67 -9.08
N MET A 1134 31.52 -3.40 -8.81
CA MET A 1134 30.81 -2.25 -9.39
C MET A 1134 31.23 -1.99 -10.82
N VAL A 1135 32.50 -2.25 -11.17
CA VAL A 1135 32.95 -2.25 -12.57
C VAL A 1135 32.17 -3.31 -13.36
N GLN A 1136 32.09 -4.54 -12.84
CA GLN A 1136 31.32 -5.63 -13.46
C GLN A 1136 29.84 -5.28 -13.64
N SER A 1137 29.20 -4.67 -12.64
CA SER A 1137 27.82 -4.18 -12.79
C SER A 1137 27.71 -3.10 -13.87
N CYS A 1138 28.67 -2.18 -14.00
CA CYS A 1138 28.63 -1.19 -15.09
C CYS A 1138 28.76 -1.85 -16.47
N GLU A 1139 29.63 -2.84 -16.62
CA GLU A 1139 29.77 -3.59 -17.87
C GLU A 1139 28.50 -4.36 -18.21
N ASP A 1140 27.96 -5.11 -17.26
CA ASP A 1140 26.73 -5.88 -17.41
C ASP A 1140 25.54 -4.98 -17.78
N ARG A 1141 25.40 -3.79 -17.17
CA ARG A 1141 24.33 -2.83 -17.53
C ARG A 1141 24.54 -2.19 -18.91
N ARG A 1142 25.77 -1.84 -19.29
CA ARG A 1142 26.09 -1.32 -20.62
C ARG A 1142 25.81 -2.36 -21.72
N ASP A 1143 26.21 -3.59 -21.47
CA ASP A 1143 26.06 -4.70 -22.41
C ASP A 1143 24.58 -5.09 -22.54
N PHE A 1144 23.84 -5.08 -21.42
CA PHE A 1144 22.37 -5.21 -21.43
C PHE A 1144 21.72 -4.13 -22.28
N TRP A 1145 22.08 -2.86 -22.09
CA TRP A 1145 21.57 -1.74 -22.90
C TRP A 1145 21.88 -1.92 -24.40
N THR A 1146 23.10 -2.36 -24.73
CA THR A 1146 23.50 -2.65 -26.11
C THR A 1146 22.68 -3.78 -26.73
N MET A 1147 22.38 -4.83 -25.96
CA MET A 1147 21.49 -5.91 -26.39
C MET A 1147 20.07 -5.38 -26.63
N LEU A 1148 19.52 -4.54 -25.74
CA LEU A 1148 18.18 -3.96 -25.94
C LEU A 1148 18.10 -3.11 -27.22
N ARG A 1149 19.11 -2.27 -27.49
CA ARG A 1149 19.21 -1.51 -28.76
C ARG A 1149 19.29 -2.42 -29.98
N SER A 1150 19.97 -3.55 -29.87
CA SER A 1150 20.00 -4.55 -30.93
C SER A 1150 18.61 -5.16 -31.18
N LEU A 1151 17.85 -5.46 -30.13
CA LEU A 1151 16.49 -6.01 -30.24
C LEU A 1151 15.51 -4.99 -30.85
N ALA A 1152 15.66 -3.71 -30.52
CA ALA A 1152 14.87 -2.61 -31.10
C ALA A 1152 15.29 -2.22 -32.53
N GLY A 1153 16.37 -2.82 -33.07
CA GLY A 1153 16.88 -2.47 -34.39
C GLY A 1153 17.57 -1.09 -34.49
N THR A 1154 17.87 -0.44 -33.36
CA THR A 1154 18.45 0.92 -33.33
C THR A 1154 19.97 0.96 -33.52
N ASN A 1155 20.66 -0.18 -33.42
CA ASN A 1155 22.12 -0.30 -33.55
C ASN A 1155 22.67 -0.32 -34.99
N ARG A 1156 21.87 -0.05 -36.02
CA ARG A 1156 22.36 -0.05 -37.41
C ARG A 1156 23.15 1.23 -37.68
N LYS A 1157 24.49 1.16 -37.64
CA LYS A 1157 25.34 2.07 -38.41
C LYS A 1157 24.99 1.86 -39.89
N GLU A 1158 24.53 2.90 -40.58
CA GLU A 1158 24.55 2.88 -42.04
C GLU A 1158 25.99 2.60 -42.49
N PRO A 1159 26.23 1.59 -43.34
CA PRO A 1159 27.58 1.29 -43.79
C PRO A 1159 28.16 2.54 -44.43
N SER A 1160 29.36 2.93 -44.00
CA SER A 1160 30.01 4.11 -44.54
C SER A 1160 30.21 3.94 -46.03
N ARG A 1161 30.18 5.04 -46.80
CA ARG A 1161 30.45 5.00 -48.24
C ARG A 1161 31.78 4.28 -48.55
N THR A 1162 32.75 4.37 -47.66
CA THR A 1162 34.04 3.69 -47.73
C THR A 1162 33.92 2.17 -47.57
N GLU A 1163 33.11 1.68 -46.64
CA GLU A 1163 32.86 0.24 -46.45
C GLU A 1163 32.07 -0.34 -47.64
N ILE A 1164 31.08 0.40 -48.15
CA ILE A 1164 30.37 0.05 -49.38
C ILE A 1164 31.36 0.03 -50.57
N GLU A 1165 32.25 1.02 -50.68
CA GLU A 1165 33.28 1.06 -51.74
C GLU A 1165 34.31 -0.08 -51.60
N GLU A 1166 34.64 -0.49 -50.38
CA GLU A 1166 35.53 -1.63 -50.12
C GLU A 1166 34.88 -2.98 -50.40
N ASP A 1167 33.60 -3.16 -50.06
CA ASP A 1167 32.84 -4.36 -50.39
C ASP A 1167 32.57 -4.46 -51.89
N VAL A 1168 32.23 -3.34 -52.55
CA VAL A 1168 32.14 -3.25 -54.01
C VAL A 1168 33.51 -3.52 -54.65
N ARG A 1169 34.62 -3.02 -54.09
CA ARG A 1169 35.97 -3.37 -54.56
C ARG A 1169 36.28 -4.85 -54.39
N ARG A 1170 35.89 -5.46 -53.27
CA ARG A 1170 36.07 -6.89 -53.00
C ARG A 1170 35.26 -7.73 -53.97
N GLU A 1171 34.03 -7.33 -54.24
CA GLU A 1171 33.14 -8.00 -55.19
C GLU A 1171 33.65 -7.84 -56.63
N ILE A 1172 34.07 -6.64 -57.04
CA ILE A 1172 34.67 -6.38 -58.36
C ILE A 1172 35.99 -7.13 -58.51
N SER A 1173 36.84 -7.16 -57.48
CA SER A 1173 38.10 -7.92 -57.51
C SER A 1173 37.85 -9.42 -57.55
N GLY A 1174 36.83 -9.91 -56.85
CA GLY A 1174 36.36 -11.30 -56.93
C GLY A 1174 35.84 -11.66 -58.31
N ARG A 1175 35.03 -10.80 -58.93
CA ARG A 1175 34.54 -10.96 -60.31
C ARG A 1175 35.66 -10.86 -61.34
N LEU A 1176 36.64 -9.97 -61.17
CA LEU A 1176 37.83 -9.86 -62.03
C LEU A 1176 38.72 -11.10 -61.90
N ALA A 1177 38.91 -11.61 -60.68
CA ALA A 1177 39.62 -12.86 -60.45
C ALA A 1177 38.89 -14.04 -61.12
N GLN A 1178 37.56 -14.10 -61.03
CA GLN A 1178 36.73 -15.09 -61.73
C GLN A 1178 36.80 -14.95 -63.25
N SER A 1179 36.75 -13.72 -63.78
CA SER A 1179 36.88 -13.44 -65.22
C SER A 1179 38.27 -13.77 -65.75
N LEU A 1180 39.33 -13.49 -64.99
CA LEU A 1180 40.70 -13.90 -65.32
C LEU A 1180 40.87 -15.42 -65.26
N LEU A 1181 40.20 -16.09 -64.31
CA LEU A 1181 40.13 -17.55 -64.27
C LEU A 1181 39.40 -18.13 -65.49
N GLN A 1182 38.31 -17.48 -65.93
CA GLN A 1182 37.56 -17.85 -67.14
C GLN A 1182 38.37 -17.60 -68.43
N LEU A 1183 39.12 -16.49 -68.51
CA LEU A 1183 40.04 -16.22 -69.61
C LEU A 1183 41.23 -17.19 -69.65
N ALA A 1184 41.72 -17.63 -68.49
CA ALA A 1184 42.78 -18.63 -68.39
C ALA A 1184 42.31 -20.06 -68.69
N THR A 1185 41.00 -20.34 -68.59
CA THR A 1185 40.41 -21.67 -68.84
C THR A 1185 39.89 -21.88 -70.26
N GLY A 1186 40.07 -20.90 -71.16
CA GLY A 1186 40.15 -21.18 -72.60
C GLY A 1186 38.86 -21.68 -73.25
N ASP A 1187 37.70 -21.13 -72.90
CA ASP A 1187 36.49 -21.26 -73.71
C ASP A 1187 36.07 -19.89 -74.25
N GLY A 1188 36.39 -19.66 -75.52
CA GLY A 1188 36.08 -18.45 -76.25
C GLY A 1188 34.60 -18.37 -76.59
N GLY A 1189 33.86 -17.53 -75.86
CA GLY A 1189 32.47 -17.23 -76.17
C GLY A 1189 31.86 -16.24 -75.18
N GLY A 1190 32.28 -14.97 -75.22
CA GLY A 1190 31.74 -13.98 -74.28
C GLY A 1190 32.15 -12.55 -74.62
N PHE A 1191 31.53 -11.96 -75.65
CA PHE A 1191 31.58 -10.50 -75.85
C PHE A 1191 30.22 -9.87 -76.21
N GLU A 1192 29.12 -10.63 -76.25
CA GLU A 1192 27.81 -10.12 -76.72
C GLU A 1192 26.77 -9.83 -75.63
N ALA A 1193 27.07 -9.99 -74.34
CA ALA A 1193 26.07 -9.81 -73.27
C ALA A 1193 26.28 -8.55 -72.39
N LEU A 1194 27.11 -7.59 -72.80
CA LEU A 1194 27.50 -6.43 -71.96
C LEU A 1194 26.81 -5.10 -72.32
N LEU A 1195 25.79 -5.09 -73.17
CA LEU A 1195 25.06 -3.86 -73.52
C LEU A 1195 23.55 -4.10 -73.56
N ASP A 1196 22.89 -4.21 -72.40
CA ASP A 1196 21.52 -3.72 -72.27
C ASP A 1196 21.15 -3.39 -70.80
N PRO A 1197 20.94 -2.12 -70.43
CA PRO A 1197 20.47 -1.73 -69.10
C PRO A 1197 18.99 -1.32 -69.16
N ALA A 1198 18.06 -2.26 -69.29
CA ALA A 1198 16.64 -1.97 -69.10
C ALA A 1198 15.77 -3.24 -68.93
N SER A 1199 15.42 -3.59 -67.68
CA SER A 1199 14.03 -3.90 -67.29
C SER A 1199 13.98 -4.40 -65.85
N GLY A 1200 13.35 -3.60 -64.98
CA GLY A 1200 12.92 -4.01 -63.65
C GLY A 1200 11.55 -4.69 -63.66
N SER A 1201 11.40 -5.63 -62.71
CA SER A 1201 10.19 -6.16 -62.04
C SER A 1201 9.03 -6.76 -62.85
N ALA A 1202 8.70 -8.04 -62.57
CA ALA A 1202 7.39 -8.46 -62.00
C ALA A 1202 7.32 -9.97 -61.63
N ALA A 1203 7.00 -10.23 -60.35
CA ALA A 1203 6.24 -11.32 -59.71
C ALA A 1203 6.52 -12.83 -59.95
N PRO A 1204 6.36 -13.67 -58.91
CA PRO A 1204 5.83 -15.02 -59.06
C PRO A 1204 4.55 -15.24 -58.24
N GLY A 1205 3.53 -15.79 -58.91
CA GLY A 1205 2.33 -16.36 -58.30
C GLY A 1205 2.14 -17.81 -58.76
N GLU A 1206 1.99 -18.69 -57.79
CA GLU A 1206 1.27 -19.97 -57.76
C GLU A 1206 1.66 -21.14 -58.69
N ALA A 1207 1.89 -22.29 -58.05
CA ALA A 1207 1.53 -23.61 -58.56
C ALA A 1207 1.04 -24.49 -57.39
N GLY A 1208 -0.19 -24.98 -57.48
CA GLY A 1208 -0.80 -25.90 -56.50
C GLY A 1208 -0.87 -27.34 -56.99
N ALA A 1209 -0.67 -28.27 -56.04
CA ALA A 1209 -1.23 -29.62 -55.83
C ALA A 1209 -1.14 -30.71 -56.96
N PRO A 1210 -1.39 -32.01 -56.68
CA PRO A 1210 -1.69 -32.70 -55.41
C PRO A 1210 -0.84 -33.98 -55.12
N GLY A 1211 -0.90 -34.46 -53.87
CA GLY A 1211 -0.39 -35.76 -53.39
C GLY A 1211 -0.58 -35.92 -51.89
#